data_AF-A0A2P5EPL1-F1
#
_entry.id   AF-A0A2P5EPL1-F1
#
_cell.length_a   1.000
_cell.length_b   1.000
_cell.length_c   1.000
_cell.angle_alpha   90.00
_cell.angle_beta   90.00
_cell.angle_gamma   90.00
#
_symmetry.space_group_name_H-M   'P 1'
#
loop_
_entity.id
_entity.type
_entity.pdbx_description
1 polymer ?
#
loop_
_entity_poly.entity_id
_entity_poly.type
_entity_poly.pdbx_seq_one_letter_code
_entity_poly.pdbx_strand_id
1 'polypeptide(L)'
;MSSDEEGRSQQSRCCSCGCISHQFLRAASRNPNKIALIHASSHDHPKPCCFTYSHLLASVHSLASRLRLRSPGVVGIYAPPSAEYVASVLAVLRCGQAFLPLDPSWPRPRVLSAMASSNVALVISTTSSFGVQYQPGWSDWLPDSATCPVLWFSLLEDEVEVKDESRALAWPCESAKQRPFCYVMYTSGSTGKPKGVCGTEQGLLNRFLWMQQLYPLNGVETLLFKTPISFVDHLQEFLSAVLTASTLVIPPFSELKDNVFSIVDLIQAYSIDRLTAVPSLMRTILPALEDRYDVHVLSSLKLLVLSGEVLPLSLWEILSKLLPGTSILNLYGSTEVSGDCTYFDCKKLPMILESEPLTSVPIGVPIANCDVVLVPDDDIPNQGEIYVSGLCNSAGYYSDSTFMSSDHVNLPHDYTSSVSDVNKHGMYFRTGDFAKRLEGGDLVFLGRKDRTIKLNGQRIALEEIEDTLRKHPDIADAAVMSHKIQGEVSSLVAFIILEKERSNGIFRSHIKSWMVGKLPFAMAPNCYIFTEAFPTTSSGKVDYESLTSHFHAKHVYREIGDVGNIDLLQVIKKAFCDVLMVEEVSDDDDFFTLGGNSIAAAHLSNNLGIDMRLLYYFPSPSKLCTTLLERKRSEIFLRKDANWEMKLKEGKRKISYSGIPNPANIEAGHKQLRTGNGKNENRAVISKRLKLESQINVAPEGLTPLNGYPWSTASMCFPCSFSRCNKVLYERDNEMDAIHQETCVEVPRNAKVSVQDLWKVYMGSCVDASPLIVFKSPDVYLFIGSHSHEFLCVNAQSGYVQWKIQLEGRIECSAAILGDFSQVVVGCYEGKLYFLDYSNGNICWTFQTTREVKSQPVVDIRRQLIWCGSHDHNLYALDYVDHCCLYKVPCGGSIFGSPVIDEKNSAVYVASTSGRITAISTKSMPFSILWLLELEVPVFGSLAMSSPNGYIICCLVDGHVLALDPTGSKFWKHKISGPIFAGACICSALPSQVLVCSRNGSIYSFEPEKGRILWEYNVGDPITASAYIDEHLCLTSDPSLLSDSSGHVILLRVNMDATREAYVEEVGRLDLQGDVFSSPVMLGGRIFVGCRDDYVHCLDVKHVKQNYDEHS
;
A
#
# COMPACT_ATOMS: atom_id res chain seq x y z
N MET A 1 36.10 -16.94 -57.45
CA MET A 1 35.20 -17.99 -57.98
C MET A 1 35.22 -19.24 -57.11
N SER A 2 36.34 -19.96 -56.94
CA SER A 2 36.39 -21.10 -56.00
C SER A 2 36.28 -20.70 -54.51
N SER A 3 36.73 -19.49 -54.16
CA SER A 3 36.66 -18.92 -52.80
C SER A 3 35.25 -18.53 -52.33
N ASP A 4 34.36 -18.19 -53.27
CA ASP A 4 33.06 -17.58 -52.97
C ASP A 4 31.97 -18.62 -52.68
N GLU A 5 32.19 -19.86 -53.13
CA GLU A 5 31.27 -20.99 -52.93
C GLU A 5 31.44 -21.63 -51.54
N GLU A 6 32.66 -21.74 -51.00
CA GLU A 6 32.88 -22.25 -49.65
C GLU A 6 32.22 -21.36 -48.59
N GLY A 7 32.41 -20.04 -48.68
CA GLY A 7 31.76 -19.07 -47.78
C GLY A 7 30.23 -19.11 -47.86
N ARG A 8 29.66 -19.24 -49.07
CA ARG A 8 28.22 -19.43 -49.24
C ARG A 8 27.72 -20.77 -48.69
N SER A 9 28.53 -21.84 -48.79
CA SER A 9 28.18 -23.17 -48.27
C SER A 9 28.13 -23.21 -46.73
N GLN A 10 28.98 -22.45 -46.05
CA GLN A 10 28.95 -22.32 -44.59
C GLN A 10 27.75 -21.47 -44.15
N GLN A 11 27.49 -20.33 -44.80
CA GLN A 11 26.30 -19.52 -44.51
C GLN A 11 25.00 -20.30 -44.75
N SER A 12 24.87 -21.05 -45.86
CA SER A 12 23.66 -21.83 -46.14
C SER A 12 23.43 -22.97 -45.16
N ARG A 13 24.50 -23.60 -44.64
CA ARG A 13 24.41 -24.64 -43.60
C ARG A 13 23.99 -24.11 -42.23
N CYS A 14 24.21 -22.82 -41.94
CA CYS A 14 23.83 -22.18 -40.68
C CYS A 14 22.41 -21.56 -40.72
N CYS A 15 21.70 -21.59 -41.86
CA CYS A 15 20.40 -20.94 -41.98
C CYS A 15 19.28 -21.60 -41.14
N SER A 16 19.34 -22.92 -40.90
CA SER A 16 18.24 -23.72 -40.33
C SER A 16 18.25 -23.87 -38.79
N CYS A 17 19.32 -23.51 -38.09
CA CYS A 17 19.44 -23.75 -36.65
C CYS A 17 20.07 -22.55 -35.91
N GLY A 18 19.28 -21.48 -35.72
CA GLY A 18 19.70 -20.27 -35.00
C GLY A 18 19.16 -20.20 -33.57
N CYS A 19 20.02 -19.91 -32.60
CA CYS A 19 19.65 -19.62 -31.22
C CYS A 19 18.78 -18.34 -31.08
N ILE A 20 18.14 -18.13 -29.92
CA ILE A 20 17.22 -17.01 -29.64
C ILE A 20 17.88 -15.67 -29.97
N SER A 21 19.10 -15.42 -29.49
CA SER A 21 19.83 -14.17 -29.74
C SER A 21 20.15 -13.96 -31.23
N HIS A 22 20.37 -15.03 -31.99
CA HIS A 22 20.57 -14.96 -33.44
C HIS A 22 19.27 -14.61 -34.18
N GLN A 23 18.13 -15.15 -33.74
CA GLN A 23 16.83 -14.83 -34.31
C GLN A 23 16.43 -13.38 -33.97
N PHE A 24 16.66 -12.94 -32.74
CA PHE A 24 16.52 -11.53 -32.33
C PHE A 24 17.38 -10.59 -33.18
N LEU A 25 18.66 -10.90 -33.40
CA LEU A 25 19.51 -10.08 -34.30
C LEU A 25 18.91 -9.99 -35.71
N ARG A 26 18.43 -11.11 -36.28
CA ARG A 26 17.80 -11.12 -37.62
C ARG A 26 16.53 -10.26 -37.65
N ALA A 27 15.73 -10.25 -36.59
CA ALA A 27 14.54 -9.41 -36.46
C ALA A 27 14.92 -7.92 -36.35
N ALA A 28 15.83 -7.59 -35.43
CA ALA A 28 16.28 -6.23 -35.15
C ALA A 28 17.00 -5.58 -36.35
N SER A 29 17.95 -6.28 -36.99
CA SER A 29 18.69 -5.76 -38.16
C SER A 29 17.80 -5.51 -39.39
N ARG A 30 16.63 -6.16 -39.47
CA ARG A 30 15.65 -5.93 -40.55
C ARG A 30 14.68 -4.78 -40.25
N ASN A 31 14.49 -4.43 -38.97
CA ASN A 31 13.48 -3.48 -38.52
C ASN A 31 14.04 -2.38 -37.58
N PRO A 32 15.26 -1.83 -37.79
CA PRO A 32 15.98 -1.08 -36.75
C PRO A 32 15.20 0.12 -36.20
N ASN A 33 14.50 0.86 -37.07
CA ASN A 33 13.76 2.07 -36.68
C ASN A 33 12.34 1.79 -36.16
N LYS A 34 11.92 0.53 -36.13
CA LYS A 34 10.59 0.12 -35.66
C LYS A 34 10.57 0.05 -34.15
N ILE A 35 9.45 0.42 -33.53
CA ILE A 35 9.25 0.25 -32.08
C ILE A 35 9.30 -1.24 -31.74
N ALA A 36 10.14 -1.59 -30.78
CA ALA A 36 10.25 -2.93 -30.20
C ALA A 36 9.47 -3.00 -28.89
N LEU A 37 9.69 -2.03 -28.00
CA LEU A 37 9.15 -2.00 -26.65
C LEU A 37 8.46 -0.64 -26.40
N ILE A 38 7.32 -0.66 -25.72
CA ILE A 38 6.65 0.51 -25.18
C ILE A 38 6.47 0.29 -23.68
N HIS A 39 7.11 1.09 -22.84
CA HIS A 39 6.67 1.22 -21.45
C HIS A 39 5.41 2.09 -21.47
N ALA A 40 4.28 1.53 -21.03
CA ALA A 40 3.02 2.28 -20.97
C ALA A 40 3.13 3.44 -19.96
N SER A 41 2.31 4.46 -20.18
CA SER A 41 2.15 5.59 -19.27
C SER A 41 1.66 5.15 -17.89
N SER A 42 2.20 5.75 -16.84
CA SER A 42 1.78 5.63 -15.44
C SER A 42 1.26 6.97 -14.91
N HIS A 43 0.78 7.02 -13.67
CA HIS A 43 0.49 8.25 -12.95
C HIS A 43 1.72 9.16 -12.82
N ASP A 44 2.89 8.57 -12.53
CA ASP A 44 4.16 9.29 -12.41
C ASP A 44 4.72 9.73 -13.78
N HIS A 45 4.46 8.93 -14.83
CA HIS A 45 4.94 9.17 -16.20
C HIS A 45 3.77 9.19 -17.19
N PRO A 46 3.07 10.34 -17.35
CA PRO A 46 1.86 10.48 -18.17
C PRO A 46 2.11 10.43 -19.70
N LYS A 47 3.28 9.95 -20.14
CA LYS A 47 3.61 9.70 -21.56
C LYS A 47 4.32 8.34 -21.67
N PRO A 48 3.91 7.46 -22.58
CA PRO A 48 4.57 6.17 -22.77
C PRO A 48 5.96 6.35 -23.39
N CYS A 49 6.92 5.53 -22.95
CA CYS A 49 8.30 5.58 -23.41
C CYS A 49 8.56 4.47 -24.43
N CYS A 50 8.99 4.85 -25.65
CA CYS A 50 9.08 3.95 -26.79
C CYS A 50 10.55 3.69 -27.17
N PHE A 51 10.93 2.41 -27.24
CA PHE A 51 12.25 1.97 -27.68
C PHE A 51 12.17 1.27 -29.03
N THR A 52 13.11 1.58 -29.92
CA THR A 52 13.22 0.88 -31.21
C THR A 52 14.01 -0.42 -31.10
N TYR A 53 13.96 -1.25 -32.15
CA TYR A 53 14.86 -2.39 -32.28
C TYR A 53 16.33 -1.98 -32.35
N SER A 54 16.68 -0.78 -32.83
CA SER A 54 18.05 -0.26 -32.77
C SER A 54 18.49 0.06 -31.34
N HIS A 55 17.66 0.70 -30.52
CA HIS A 55 17.97 0.97 -29.11
C HIS A 55 18.15 -0.35 -28.36
N LEU A 56 17.17 -1.26 -28.42
CA LEU A 56 17.23 -2.55 -27.74
C LEU A 56 18.46 -3.39 -28.17
N LEU A 57 18.81 -3.40 -29.46
CA LEU A 57 19.99 -4.12 -29.94
C LEU A 57 21.31 -3.48 -29.46
N ALA A 58 21.38 -2.15 -29.39
CA ALA A 58 22.55 -1.46 -28.85
C ALA A 58 22.77 -1.78 -27.37
N SER A 59 21.71 -1.69 -26.54
CA SER A 59 21.78 -2.00 -25.11
C SER A 59 22.10 -3.48 -24.86
N VAL A 60 21.54 -4.41 -25.65
CA VAL A 60 21.89 -5.85 -25.60
C VAL A 60 23.36 -6.09 -25.94
N HIS A 61 23.93 -5.40 -26.92
CA HIS A 61 25.37 -5.51 -27.23
C HIS A 61 26.26 -4.86 -26.16
N SER A 62 25.89 -3.70 -25.63
CA SER A 62 26.59 -3.02 -24.53
C SER A 62 26.66 -3.93 -23.30
N LEU A 63 25.51 -4.42 -22.83
CA LEU A 63 25.41 -5.31 -21.68
C LEU A 63 26.12 -6.65 -21.92
N ALA A 64 25.96 -7.28 -23.09
CA ALA A 64 26.71 -8.50 -23.43
C ALA A 64 28.24 -8.30 -23.44
N SER A 65 28.73 -7.10 -23.78
CA SER A 65 30.16 -6.75 -23.70
C SER A 65 30.66 -6.54 -22.27
N ARG A 66 29.78 -6.11 -21.35
CA ARG A 66 30.05 -6.01 -19.91
C ARG A 66 30.02 -7.40 -19.25
N LEU A 67 29.13 -8.29 -19.69
CA LEU A 67 28.99 -9.69 -19.27
C LEU A 67 30.10 -10.63 -19.80
N ARG A 68 31.37 -10.18 -19.88
CA ARG A 68 32.56 -10.96 -20.30
C ARG A 68 32.99 -12.01 -19.24
N LEU A 69 32.05 -12.84 -18.78
CA LEU A 69 32.26 -13.92 -17.82
C LEU A 69 33.12 -15.04 -18.44
N ARG A 70 34.16 -15.49 -17.72
CA ARG A 70 35.16 -16.46 -18.21
C ARG A 70 34.71 -17.93 -18.15
N SER A 71 33.52 -18.20 -17.62
CA SER A 71 32.95 -19.55 -17.45
C SER A 71 31.44 -19.52 -17.76
N PRO A 72 30.82 -20.65 -18.15
CA PRO A 72 29.37 -20.79 -18.10
C PRO A 72 28.89 -20.83 -16.64
N GLY A 73 27.79 -20.12 -16.34
CA GLY A 73 27.18 -20.04 -15.01
C GLY A 73 25.77 -19.46 -15.06
N VAL A 74 25.13 -19.33 -13.89
CA VAL A 74 23.82 -18.72 -13.74
C VAL A 74 23.97 -17.23 -13.42
N VAL A 75 23.27 -16.38 -14.16
CA VAL A 75 23.18 -14.93 -13.94
C VAL A 75 21.80 -14.60 -13.40
N GLY A 76 21.72 -14.07 -12.18
CA GLY A 76 20.46 -13.57 -11.62
C GLY A 76 20.03 -12.29 -12.34
N ILE A 77 18.73 -12.09 -12.52
CA ILE A 77 18.16 -10.82 -13.00
C ILE A 77 17.14 -10.37 -11.96
N TYR A 78 17.50 -9.37 -11.16
CA TYR A 78 16.67 -8.78 -10.10
C TYR A 78 16.07 -7.47 -10.60
N ALA A 79 14.95 -7.60 -11.30
CA ALA A 79 14.16 -6.50 -11.83
C ALA A 79 12.72 -6.98 -12.05
N PRO A 80 11.68 -6.13 -11.94
CA PRO A 80 10.36 -6.47 -12.44
C PRO A 80 10.36 -6.44 -13.98
N PRO A 81 9.25 -6.85 -14.64
CA PRO A 81 9.08 -6.63 -16.08
C PRO A 81 9.32 -5.17 -16.48
N SER A 82 10.33 -4.97 -17.34
CA SER A 82 10.79 -3.67 -17.83
C SER A 82 11.50 -3.86 -19.17
N ALA A 83 11.85 -2.76 -19.84
CA ALA A 83 12.64 -2.84 -21.08
C ALA A 83 14.07 -3.34 -20.77
N GLU A 84 14.60 -2.91 -19.62
CA GLU A 84 15.87 -3.32 -19.04
C GLU A 84 15.89 -4.82 -18.73
N TYR A 85 14.78 -5.40 -18.25
CA TYR A 85 14.65 -6.85 -18.06
C TYR A 85 14.76 -7.62 -19.38
N VAL A 86 14.04 -7.21 -20.42
CA VAL A 86 14.08 -7.84 -21.75
C VAL A 86 15.49 -7.76 -22.35
N ALA A 87 16.14 -6.59 -22.27
CA ALA A 87 17.53 -6.42 -22.69
C ALA A 87 18.50 -7.31 -21.88
N SER A 88 18.29 -7.43 -20.57
CA SER A 88 19.10 -8.27 -19.68
C SER A 88 19.02 -9.76 -20.06
N VAL A 89 17.81 -10.30 -20.27
CA VAL A 89 17.66 -11.70 -20.71
C VAL A 89 18.30 -11.92 -22.08
N LEU A 90 18.08 -11.03 -23.05
CA LEU A 90 18.67 -11.14 -24.39
C LEU A 90 20.21 -11.06 -24.35
N ALA A 91 20.80 -10.24 -23.47
CA ALA A 91 22.24 -10.13 -23.27
C ALA A 91 22.84 -11.39 -22.59
N VAL A 92 22.23 -11.92 -21.53
CA VAL A 92 22.67 -13.17 -20.89
C VAL A 92 22.59 -14.34 -21.88
N LEU A 93 21.51 -14.42 -22.66
CA LEU A 93 21.38 -15.41 -23.74
C LEU A 93 22.44 -15.22 -24.83
N ARG A 94 22.80 -13.97 -25.19
CA ARG A 94 23.82 -13.63 -26.20
C ARG A 94 25.22 -14.06 -25.79
N CYS A 95 25.52 -14.05 -24.49
CA CYS A 95 26.76 -14.56 -23.90
C CYS A 95 26.78 -16.10 -23.75
N GLY A 96 25.73 -16.82 -24.17
CA GLY A 96 25.62 -18.27 -24.05
C GLY A 96 25.37 -18.77 -22.61
N GLN A 97 25.10 -17.86 -21.68
CA GLN A 97 24.88 -18.11 -20.27
C GLN A 97 23.43 -18.58 -19.99
N ALA A 98 23.11 -18.86 -18.74
CA ALA A 98 21.73 -19.07 -18.29
C ALA A 98 21.28 -17.96 -17.34
N PHE A 99 20.04 -17.50 -17.45
CA PHE A 99 19.49 -16.50 -16.53
C PHE A 99 18.58 -17.13 -15.45
N LEU A 100 18.49 -16.48 -14.30
CA LEU A 100 17.55 -16.79 -13.22
C LEU A 100 16.71 -15.52 -12.94
N PRO A 101 15.40 -15.48 -13.25
CA PRO A 101 14.53 -14.41 -12.79
C PRO A 101 14.46 -14.42 -11.25
N LEU A 102 14.84 -13.30 -10.65
CA LEU A 102 14.73 -13.06 -9.21
C LEU A 102 13.64 -12.01 -9.03
N ASP A 103 12.40 -12.48 -8.87
CA ASP A 103 11.21 -11.62 -8.78
C ASP A 103 11.31 -10.69 -7.56
N PRO A 104 11.34 -9.34 -7.74
CA PRO A 104 11.49 -8.43 -6.61
C PRO A 104 10.32 -8.45 -5.62
N SER A 105 9.18 -9.05 -5.97
CA SER A 105 8.06 -9.25 -5.03
C SER A 105 8.27 -10.40 -4.04
N TRP A 106 9.33 -11.22 -4.21
CA TRP A 106 9.66 -12.28 -3.26
C TRP A 106 10.33 -11.75 -1.97
N PRO A 107 10.05 -12.34 -0.79
CA PRO A 107 10.78 -12.01 0.44
C PRO A 107 12.30 -12.18 0.27
N ARG A 108 13.09 -11.26 0.82
CA ARG A 108 14.57 -11.27 0.74
C ARG A 108 15.22 -12.66 1.01
N PRO A 109 14.77 -13.45 2.01
CA PRO A 109 15.32 -14.79 2.24
C PRO A 109 15.08 -15.79 1.09
N ARG A 110 13.96 -15.67 0.34
CA ARG A 110 13.67 -16.53 -0.82
C ARG A 110 14.54 -16.16 -2.02
N VAL A 111 14.80 -14.87 -2.23
CA VAL A 111 15.75 -14.37 -3.24
C VAL A 111 17.16 -14.90 -2.95
N LEU A 112 17.66 -14.73 -1.72
CA LEU A 112 18.97 -15.24 -1.31
C LEU A 112 19.06 -16.78 -1.40
N SER A 113 18.00 -17.50 -1.02
CA SER A 113 17.97 -18.97 -1.15
C SER A 113 18.03 -19.42 -2.60
N ALA A 114 17.32 -18.75 -3.51
CA ALA A 114 17.37 -19.06 -4.95
C ALA A 114 18.74 -18.76 -5.55
N MET A 115 19.38 -17.65 -5.15
CA MET A 115 20.73 -17.29 -5.58
C MET A 115 21.78 -18.31 -5.10
N ALA A 116 21.73 -18.70 -3.83
CA ALA A 116 22.65 -19.67 -3.25
C ALA A 116 22.48 -21.06 -3.89
N SER A 117 21.25 -21.57 -3.98
CA SER A 117 20.97 -22.90 -4.55
C SER A 117 21.08 -22.98 -6.08
N SER A 118 21.38 -21.87 -6.76
CA SER A 118 21.73 -21.83 -8.21
C SER A 118 23.19 -21.46 -8.47
N ASN A 119 24.01 -21.29 -7.42
CA ASN A 119 25.40 -20.80 -7.50
C ASN A 119 25.55 -19.60 -8.45
N VAL A 120 24.74 -18.56 -8.21
CA VAL A 120 24.68 -17.37 -9.08
C VAL A 120 26.04 -16.65 -9.11
N ALA A 121 26.58 -16.47 -10.32
CA ALA A 121 27.91 -15.89 -10.53
C ALA A 121 27.90 -14.35 -10.59
N LEU A 122 26.74 -13.77 -10.89
CA LEU A 122 26.49 -12.33 -11.05
C LEU A 122 24.98 -12.08 -10.94
N VAL A 123 24.56 -10.98 -10.33
CA VAL A 123 23.19 -10.46 -10.50
C VAL A 123 23.20 -9.20 -11.36
N ILE A 124 22.32 -9.12 -12.35
CA ILE A 124 21.97 -7.87 -13.02
C ILE A 124 20.80 -7.26 -12.26
N SER A 125 20.92 -5.99 -11.88
CA SER A 125 19.84 -5.19 -11.28
C SER A 125 19.64 -3.93 -12.13
N THR A 126 18.44 -3.37 -12.15
CA THR A 126 18.09 -2.29 -13.08
C THR A 126 17.82 -0.98 -12.35
N THR A 127 18.62 0.05 -12.64
CA THR A 127 18.23 1.42 -12.29
C THR A 127 17.12 1.85 -13.24
N SER A 128 15.97 2.22 -12.68
CA SER A 128 14.81 2.61 -13.50
C SER A 128 15.11 3.90 -14.25
N SER A 129 15.19 3.82 -15.58
CA SER A 129 15.35 5.00 -16.44
C SER A 129 14.11 5.92 -16.46
N PHE A 130 13.04 5.57 -15.74
CA PHE A 130 11.71 6.18 -15.83
C PHE A 130 11.11 6.50 -14.45
N GLY A 131 11.89 7.21 -13.61
CA GLY A 131 11.46 7.96 -12.42
C GLY A 131 10.88 7.17 -11.24
N VAL A 132 10.32 5.98 -11.48
CA VAL A 132 9.99 4.99 -10.45
C VAL A 132 11.29 4.49 -9.83
N GLN A 133 11.75 5.19 -8.79
CA GLN A 133 12.56 4.55 -7.77
C GLN A 133 11.73 3.39 -7.23
N TYR A 134 12.11 2.17 -7.58
CA TYR A 134 11.66 0.97 -6.88
C TYR A 134 11.98 1.21 -5.39
N GLN A 135 10.93 1.43 -4.58
CA GLN A 135 10.93 2.06 -3.26
C GLN A 135 12.29 2.04 -2.53
N PRO A 136 12.84 3.17 -2.05
CA PRO A 136 14.15 3.22 -1.37
C PRO A 136 14.36 2.04 -0.42
N GLY A 137 15.39 1.22 -0.71
CA GLY A 137 15.62 -0.07 -0.05
C GLY A 137 15.11 -1.33 -0.77
N TRP A 138 14.46 -1.24 -1.95
CA TRP A 138 14.00 -2.42 -2.70
C TRP A 138 15.17 -3.18 -3.34
N SER A 139 16.18 -2.47 -3.84
CA SER A 139 17.39 -3.07 -4.43
C SER A 139 18.69 -2.84 -3.64
N ASP A 140 18.71 -1.87 -2.73
CA ASP A 140 19.95 -1.40 -2.07
C ASP A 140 20.51 -2.39 -1.03
N TRP A 141 19.66 -3.28 -0.52
CA TRP A 141 20.05 -4.39 0.36
C TRP A 141 20.83 -5.49 -0.37
N LEU A 142 20.75 -5.55 -1.70
CA LEU A 142 21.24 -6.67 -2.49
C LEU A 142 22.78 -6.67 -2.63
N PRO A 143 23.46 -5.54 -2.90
CA PRO A 143 24.93 -5.47 -2.81
C PRO A 143 25.51 -5.91 -1.47
N ASP A 144 24.86 -5.57 -0.35
CA ASP A 144 25.31 -5.91 1.00
C ASP A 144 25.05 -7.38 1.38
N SER A 145 24.04 -8.00 0.77
CA SER A 145 23.58 -9.36 1.13
C SER A 145 23.96 -10.44 0.13
N ALA A 146 24.38 -10.07 -1.09
CA ALA A 146 24.69 -11.03 -2.16
C ALA A 146 26.10 -11.63 -1.99
N THR A 147 26.22 -12.94 -2.18
CA THR A 147 27.49 -13.66 -2.24
C THR A 147 28.24 -13.48 -3.57
N CYS A 148 27.71 -12.70 -4.50
CA CYS A 148 28.20 -12.47 -5.85
C CYS A 148 28.01 -11.00 -6.27
N PRO A 149 28.76 -10.48 -7.26
CA PRO A 149 28.67 -9.07 -7.62
C PRO A 149 27.30 -8.68 -8.22
N VAL A 150 26.89 -7.44 -8.00
CA VAL A 150 25.69 -6.83 -8.60
C VAL A 150 26.12 -5.85 -9.71
N LEU A 151 25.55 -6.01 -10.91
CA LEU A 151 25.75 -5.16 -12.07
C LEU A 151 24.50 -4.31 -12.31
N TRP A 152 24.62 -3.00 -12.11
CA TRP A 152 23.54 -2.05 -12.40
C TRP A 152 23.49 -1.70 -13.90
N PHE A 153 22.29 -1.61 -14.46
CA PHE A 153 22.06 -1.36 -15.89
C PHE A 153 20.79 -0.52 -16.10
N SER A 154 20.85 0.41 -17.06
CA SER A 154 19.78 1.36 -17.42
C SER A 154 19.73 1.49 -18.94
N LEU A 155 18.54 1.48 -19.54
CA LEU A 155 18.46 1.42 -21.01
C LEU A 155 18.70 2.79 -21.67
N LEU A 156 18.60 3.89 -20.93
CA LEU A 156 18.88 5.26 -21.40
C LEU A 156 20.32 5.74 -21.11
N GLU A 157 20.99 5.24 -20.08
CA GLU A 157 22.31 5.76 -19.66
C GLU A 157 23.48 5.03 -20.34
N ASP A 158 23.28 3.78 -20.78
CA ASP A 158 24.31 2.92 -21.36
C ASP A 158 24.54 3.13 -22.90
N GLU A 159 24.29 4.34 -23.43
CA GLU A 159 24.63 4.74 -24.82
C GLU A 159 26.15 4.94 -25.04
N VAL A 160 26.93 3.90 -24.74
CA VAL A 160 28.38 3.87 -24.99
C VAL A 160 28.65 3.55 -26.46
N GLU A 161 29.58 4.27 -27.09
CA GLU A 161 30.06 3.93 -28.45
C GLU A 161 30.50 2.47 -28.52
N VAL A 162 29.78 1.67 -29.32
CA VAL A 162 30.01 0.24 -29.46
C VAL A 162 31.31 0.01 -30.25
N LYS A 163 32.43 -0.10 -29.53
CA LYS A 163 33.71 -0.52 -30.10
C LYS A 163 33.58 -1.89 -30.76
N ASP A 164 34.27 -2.04 -31.89
CA ASP A 164 34.08 -3.15 -32.84
C ASP A 164 34.34 -4.55 -32.23
N GLU A 165 35.07 -4.62 -31.11
CA GLU A 165 35.28 -5.84 -30.31
C GLU A 165 33.99 -6.54 -29.87
N SER A 166 32.86 -5.85 -29.74
CA SER A 166 31.59 -6.47 -29.34
C SER A 166 31.13 -7.54 -30.34
N ARG A 167 31.51 -7.40 -31.62
CA ARG A 167 31.22 -8.35 -32.70
C ARG A 167 32.05 -9.64 -32.59
N ALA A 168 33.10 -9.68 -31.77
CA ALA A 168 34.02 -10.81 -31.67
C ALA A 168 33.54 -11.94 -30.73
N LEU A 169 32.40 -11.78 -30.04
CA LEU A 169 31.78 -12.88 -29.31
C LEU A 169 31.15 -13.87 -30.31
N ALA A 170 31.68 -15.09 -30.42
CA ALA A 170 31.01 -16.18 -31.14
C ALA A 170 29.58 -16.39 -30.61
N TRP A 171 28.67 -16.86 -31.46
CA TRP A 171 27.26 -17.05 -31.07
C TRP A 171 27.03 -18.42 -30.40
N PRO A 172 26.02 -18.55 -29.51
CA PRO A 172 25.76 -19.80 -28.80
C PRO A 172 25.58 -21.05 -29.68
N CYS A 173 25.07 -20.91 -30.91
CA CYS A 173 24.93 -22.01 -31.87
C CYS A 173 26.12 -22.17 -32.85
N GLU A 174 27.14 -21.31 -32.75
CA GLU A 174 28.45 -21.50 -33.41
C GLU A 174 29.44 -22.24 -32.50
N SER A 175 29.16 -22.29 -31.19
CA SER A 175 29.91 -23.10 -30.23
C SER A 175 29.78 -24.58 -30.54
N ALA A 176 30.91 -25.27 -30.66
CA ALA A 176 30.95 -26.73 -30.75
C ALA A 176 30.46 -27.44 -29.47
N LYS A 177 30.34 -26.71 -28.35
CA LYS A 177 29.75 -27.19 -27.10
C LYS A 177 28.35 -26.56 -26.91
N GLN A 178 27.32 -27.37 -27.00
CA GLN A 178 25.95 -26.96 -26.68
C GLN A 178 25.81 -26.60 -25.19
N ARG A 179 24.97 -25.61 -24.86
CA ARG A 179 24.56 -25.31 -23.48
C ARG A 179 23.46 -26.28 -23.03
N PRO A 180 23.53 -26.89 -21.83
CA PRO A 180 22.53 -27.85 -21.38
C PRO A 180 21.18 -27.20 -21.03
N PHE A 181 21.19 -25.95 -20.57
CA PHE A 181 20.01 -25.14 -20.28
C PHE A 181 20.32 -23.67 -20.55
N CYS A 182 19.30 -22.82 -20.64
CA CYS A 182 19.46 -21.37 -20.83
C CYS A 182 18.67 -20.52 -19.81
N TYR A 183 17.86 -21.15 -18.95
CA TYR A 183 17.25 -20.48 -17.79
C TYR A 183 17.12 -21.44 -16.60
N VAL A 184 17.02 -20.88 -15.40
CA VAL A 184 16.64 -21.59 -14.17
C VAL A 184 15.38 -20.93 -13.61
N MET A 185 14.30 -21.68 -13.38
CA MET A 185 13.05 -21.15 -12.80
C MET A 185 12.64 -21.93 -11.55
N TYR A 186 12.36 -21.24 -10.45
CA TYR A 186 11.99 -21.88 -9.19
C TYR A 186 10.49 -22.15 -9.07
N THR A 187 10.13 -23.42 -8.90
CA THR A 187 8.76 -23.87 -8.58
C THR A 187 8.67 -24.33 -7.13
N SER A 188 7.47 -24.36 -6.54
CA SER A 188 7.27 -25.00 -5.23
C SER A 188 7.62 -26.49 -5.29
N GLY A 189 8.24 -27.04 -4.25
CA GLY A 189 8.61 -28.45 -4.20
C GLY A 189 7.79 -29.26 -3.22
N SER A 190 7.36 -30.46 -3.62
CA SER A 190 6.72 -31.47 -2.76
C SER A 190 7.56 -31.95 -1.57
N THR A 191 8.84 -31.57 -1.52
CA THR A 191 9.77 -31.82 -0.41
C THR A 191 9.97 -30.58 0.49
N GLY A 192 8.98 -29.68 0.56
CA GLY A 192 8.99 -28.50 1.43
C GLY A 192 10.06 -27.45 1.10
N LYS A 193 10.63 -27.50 -0.11
CA LYS A 193 11.70 -26.61 -0.60
C LYS A 193 11.53 -26.31 -2.10
N PRO A 194 11.67 -25.04 -2.53
CA PRO A 194 11.63 -24.69 -3.96
C PRO A 194 12.69 -25.43 -4.79
N LYS A 195 12.30 -25.92 -5.98
CA LYS A 195 13.20 -26.59 -6.93
C LYS A 195 13.49 -25.67 -8.12
N GLY A 196 14.76 -25.52 -8.51
CA GLY A 196 15.17 -24.77 -9.70
C GLY A 196 15.15 -25.66 -10.95
N VAL A 197 14.25 -25.39 -11.90
CA VAL A 197 14.09 -26.12 -13.17
C VAL A 197 15.05 -25.57 -14.23
N CYS A 198 15.92 -26.42 -14.78
CA CYS A 198 16.90 -26.05 -15.82
C CYS A 198 16.29 -26.12 -17.23
N GLY A 199 15.61 -25.06 -17.66
CA GLY A 199 14.88 -25.03 -18.94
C GLY A 199 15.77 -24.81 -20.16
N THR A 200 15.39 -25.42 -21.29
CA THR A 200 16.22 -25.49 -22.50
C THR A 200 15.83 -24.43 -23.54
N GLU A 201 16.82 -23.94 -24.29
CA GLU A 201 16.59 -23.02 -25.41
C GLU A 201 15.79 -23.70 -26.54
N GLN A 202 15.97 -25.01 -26.71
CA GLN A 202 15.26 -25.79 -27.71
C GLN A 202 13.77 -25.93 -27.38
N GLY A 203 13.40 -26.08 -26.10
CA GLY A 203 12.00 -26.09 -25.67
C GLY A 203 11.28 -24.76 -25.86
N LEU A 204 11.93 -23.64 -25.51
CA LEU A 204 11.40 -22.30 -25.78
C LEU A 204 11.21 -22.04 -27.27
N LEU A 205 12.23 -22.36 -28.09
CA LEU A 205 12.13 -22.20 -29.55
C LEU A 205 11.08 -23.13 -30.15
N ASN A 206 10.89 -24.33 -29.62
CA ASN A 206 9.84 -25.25 -30.07
C ASN A 206 8.43 -24.70 -29.78
N ARG A 207 8.18 -24.23 -28.56
CA ARG A 207 6.92 -23.59 -28.15
C ARG A 207 6.61 -22.34 -28.98
N PHE A 208 7.62 -21.49 -29.20
CA PHE A 208 7.52 -20.31 -30.07
C PHE A 208 7.20 -20.68 -31.52
N LEU A 209 7.99 -21.57 -32.15
CA LEU A 209 7.82 -21.94 -33.56
C LEU A 209 6.49 -22.66 -33.83
N TRP A 210 6.04 -23.52 -32.92
CA TRP A 210 4.72 -24.15 -32.99
C TRP A 210 3.59 -23.10 -32.94
N MET A 211 3.64 -22.15 -31.99
CA MET A 211 2.62 -21.11 -31.89
C MET A 211 2.66 -20.17 -33.10
N GLN A 212 3.84 -19.86 -33.63
CA GLN A 212 4.04 -19.06 -34.84
C GLN A 212 3.56 -19.78 -36.11
N GLN A 213 3.54 -21.13 -36.13
CA GLN A 213 3.01 -21.91 -37.26
C GLN A 213 1.47 -21.89 -37.30
N LEU A 214 0.80 -21.95 -36.15
CA LEU A 214 -0.67 -21.96 -36.07
C LEU A 214 -1.29 -20.56 -36.02
N TYR A 215 -0.66 -19.63 -35.29
CA TYR A 215 -1.11 -18.25 -35.10
C TYR A 215 0.07 -17.29 -35.35
N PRO A 216 0.45 -17.09 -36.63
CA PRO A 216 1.61 -16.29 -37.00
C PRO A 216 1.45 -14.82 -36.60
N LEU A 217 2.50 -14.26 -36.03
CA LEU A 217 2.74 -12.82 -35.96
C LEU A 217 3.60 -12.40 -37.16
N ASN A 218 3.27 -11.25 -37.74
CA ASN A 218 3.90 -10.70 -38.94
C ASN A 218 4.67 -9.41 -38.63
N GLY A 219 4.76 -9.05 -37.35
CA GLY A 219 5.36 -7.82 -36.85
C GLY A 219 4.38 -6.64 -36.84
N VAL A 220 3.17 -6.74 -37.40
CA VAL A 220 2.19 -5.65 -37.39
C VAL A 220 1.37 -5.61 -36.10
N GLU A 221 1.43 -6.69 -35.34
CA GLU A 221 0.68 -6.94 -34.12
C GLU A 221 1.37 -6.32 -32.89
N THR A 222 0.57 -5.91 -31.91
CA THR A 222 1.00 -5.41 -30.60
C THR A 222 0.68 -6.43 -29.52
N LEU A 223 1.69 -6.86 -28.76
CA LEU A 223 1.55 -7.83 -27.67
C LEU A 223 1.69 -7.13 -26.31
N LEU A 224 1.23 -7.78 -25.24
CA LEU A 224 1.31 -7.29 -23.87
C LEU A 224 2.18 -8.22 -22.99
N PHE A 225 3.25 -7.69 -22.39
CA PHE A 225 4.07 -8.36 -21.38
C PHE A 225 3.51 -8.01 -19.99
N LYS A 226 2.58 -8.83 -19.49
CA LYS A 226 1.90 -8.62 -18.19
C LYS A 226 2.01 -9.81 -17.23
N THR A 227 2.62 -10.91 -17.64
CA THR A 227 2.92 -12.06 -16.77
C THR A 227 4.17 -11.79 -15.90
N PRO A 228 4.13 -12.00 -14.58
CA PRO A 228 5.32 -11.81 -13.72
C PRO A 228 6.47 -12.74 -14.08
N ILE A 229 7.72 -12.29 -13.88
CA ILE A 229 8.93 -13.03 -14.31
C ILE A 229 9.14 -14.37 -13.59
N SER A 230 8.45 -14.58 -12.48
CA SER A 230 8.39 -15.83 -11.72
C SER A 230 7.64 -16.98 -12.42
N PHE A 231 6.91 -16.70 -13.51
CA PHE A 231 6.21 -17.70 -14.33
C PHE A 231 6.89 -17.91 -15.68
N VAL A 232 6.84 -19.13 -16.23
CA VAL A 232 7.47 -19.47 -17.52
C VAL A 232 6.83 -18.77 -18.72
N ASP A 233 5.56 -18.39 -18.64
CA ASP A 233 4.80 -17.78 -19.74
C ASP A 233 5.21 -16.34 -20.07
N HIS A 234 5.90 -15.67 -19.15
CA HIS A 234 6.49 -14.35 -19.41
C HIS A 234 7.51 -14.41 -20.57
N LEU A 235 8.21 -15.54 -20.71
CA LEU A 235 9.13 -15.78 -21.82
C LEU A 235 8.37 -15.83 -23.15
N GLN A 236 7.23 -16.53 -23.19
CA GLN A 236 6.42 -16.62 -24.40
C GLN A 236 5.84 -15.24 -24.80
N GLU A 237 5.45 -14.39 -23.83
CA GLU A 237 4.97 -13.03 -24.09
C GLU A 237 6.04 -12.17 -24.80
N PHE A 238 7.24 -11.99 -24.22
CA PHE A 238 8.23 -11.10 -24.83
C PHE A 238 9.00 -11.74 -26.00
N LEU A 239 9.30 -13.04 -25.98
CA LEU A 239 9.99 -13.71 -27.10
C LEU A 239 9.13 -13.70 -28.36
N SER A 240 7.80 -13.85 -28.23
CA SER A 240 6.89 -13.73 -29.37
C SER A 240 7.01 -12.38 -30.07
N ALA A 241 7.21 -11.28 -29.34
CA ALA A 241 7.39 -9.96 -29.94
C ALA A 241 8.78 -9.81 -30.57
N VAL A 242 9.85 -9.97 -29.78
CA VAL A 242 11.21 -9.60 -30.21
C VAL A 242 11.77 -10.51 -31.32
N LEU A 243 11.25 -11.72 -31.47
CA LEU A 243 11.64 -12.64 -32.55
C LEU A 243 10.85 -12.43 -33.86
N THR A 244 9.65 -11.83 -33.80
CA THR A 244 8.78 -11.58 -34.97
C THR A 244 8.82 -10.12 -35.44
N ALA A 245 9.58 -9.28 -34.74
CA ALA A 245 9.63 -7.83 -34.92
C ALA A 245 8.29 -7.12 -34.65
N SER A 246 7.44 -7.67 -33.78
CA SER A 246 6.21 -7.03 -33.28
C SER A 246 6.51 -6.00 -32.18
N THR A 247 5.51 -5.20 -31.83
CA THR A 247 5.57 -4.25 -30.70
C THR A 247 5.20 -4.98 -29.41
N LEU A 248 5.95 -4.74 -28.32
CA LEU A 248 5.63 -5.23 -26.97
C LEU A 248 5.31 -4.07 -26.04
N VAL A 249 4.11 -4.06 -25.47
CA VAL A 249 3.71 -3.12 -24.42
C VAL A 249 4.05 -3.74 -23.06
N ILE A 250 4.69 -2.96 -22.19
CA ILE A 250 5.01 -3.28 -20.81
C ILE A 250 4.21 -2.33 -19.92
N PRO A 251 3.26 -2.81 -19.11
CA PRO A 251 2.45 -1.97 -18.23
C PRO A 251 3.23 -1.55 -16.98
N PRO A 252 2.84 -0.46 -16.30
CA PRO A 252 3.31 -0.15 -14.95
C PRO A 252 2.88 -1.26 -13.97
N PHE A 253 3.83 -2.13 -13.58
CA PHE A 253 3.52 -3.33 -12.81
C PHE A 253 3.06 -3.10 -11.36
N SER A 254 3.33 -1.92 -10.79
CA SER A 254 2.72 -1.44 -9.54
C SER A 254 1.22 -1.22 -9.73
N GLU A 255 0.85 -0.33 -10.65
CA GLU A 255 -0.54 0.03 -10.93
C GLU A 255 -1.36 -1.19 -11.43
N LEU A 256 -0.76 -2.06 -12.23
CA LEU A 256 -1.39 -3.31 -12.69
C LEU A 256 -1.73 -4.26 -11.52
N LYS A 257 -0.90 -4.28 -10.48
CA LYS A 257 -1.09 -5.11 -9.29
C LYS A 257 -2.16 -4.52 -8.36
N ASP A 258 -2.22 -3.20 -8.27
CA ASP A 258 -3.19 -2.47 -7.44
C ASP A 258 -4.56 -2.34 -8.13
N ASN A 259 -4.60 -2.32 -9.47
CA ASN A 259 -5.80 -2.33 -10.30
C ASN A 259 -5.66 -3.31 -11.49
N VAL A 260 -6.05 -4.57 -11.28
CA VAL A 260 -6.02 -5.63 -12.30
C VAL A 260 -6.95 -5.37 -13.49
N PHE A 261 -8.00 -4.55 -13.34
CA PHE A 261 -8.91 -4.20 -14.43
C PHE A 261 -8.24 -3.33 -15.51
N SER A 262 -7.13 -2.65 -15.18
CA SER A 262 -6.33 -1.87 -16.14
C SER A 262 -5.86 -2.69 -17.35
N ILE A 263 -5.85 -4.02 -17.28
CA ILE A 263 -5.64 -4.91 -18.43
C ILE A 263 -6.62 -4.60 -19.56
N VAL A 264 -7.90 -4.34 -19.26
CA VAL A 264 -8.92 -4.03 -20.27
C VAL A 264 -8.65 -2.66 -20.91
N ASP A 265 -8.26 -1.67 -20.10
CA ASP A 265 -7.88 -0.33 -20.58
C ASP A 265 -6.60 -0.37 -21.44
N LEU A 266 -5.63 -1.22 -21.09
CA LEU A 266 -4.42 -1.45 -21.88
C LEU A 266 -4.71 -2.15 -23.22
N ILE A 267 -5.60 -3.16 -23.22
CA ILE A 267 -6.06 -3.84 -24.46
C ILE A 267 -6.72 -2.85 -25.41
N GLN A 268 -7.52 -1.91 -24.87
CA GLN A 268 -8.14 -0.84 -25.63
C GLN A 268 -7.10 0.19 -26.13
N ALA A 269 -6.34 0.79 -25.21
CA ALA A 269 -5.47 1.94 -25.50
C ALA A 269 -4.32 1.61 -26.46
N TYR A 270 -3.79 0.39 -26.38
CA TYR A 270 -2.68 -0.07 -27.23
C TYR A 270 -3.13 -1.07 -28.31
N SER A 271 -4.43 -1.35 -28.44
CA SER A 271 -5.01 -2.28 -29.42
C SER A 271 -4.32 -3.66 -29.42
N ILE A 272 -4.21 -4.27 -28.24
CA ILE A 272 -3.45 -5.52 -28.05
C ILE A 272 -4.07 -6.70 -28.83
N ASP A 273 -3.28 -7.31 -29.72
CA ASP A 273 -3.67 -8.44 -30.57
C ASP A 273 -3.72 -9.79 -29.85
N ARG A 274 -2.91 -9.95 -28.79
CA ARG A 274 -2.69 -11.23 -28.10
C ARG A 274 -2.58 -11.05 -26.60
N LEU A 275 -3.39 -11.80 -25.86
CA LEU A 275 -3.34 -11.88 -24.40
C LEU A 275 -3.08 -13.33 -24.00
N THR A 276 -2.02 -13.57 -23.22
CA THR A 276 -1.87 -14.82 -22.45
C THR A 276 -2.42 -14.57 -21.05
N ALA A 277 -3.25 -15.45 -20.51
CA ALA A 277 -3.85 -15.30 -19.19
C ALA A 277 -4.07 -16.67 -18.52
N VAL A 278 -4.42 -16.63 -17.24
CA VAL A 278 -4.93 -17.80 -16.51
C VAL A 278 -6.47 -17.66 -16.37
N PRO A 279 -7.24 -18.76 -16.39
CA PRO A 279 -8.69 -18.73 -16.24
C PRO A 279 -9.23 -17.85 -15.10
N SER A 280 -8.59 -17.87 -13.92
CA SER A 280 -8.93 -17.00 -12.77
C SER A 280 -8.74 -15.50 -13.08
N LEU A 281 -7.70 -15.11 -13.81
CA LEU A 281 -7.46 -13.73 -14.22
C LEU A 281 -8.55 -13.26 -15.20
N MET A 282 -8.90 -14.08 -16.20
CA MET A 282 -9.98 -13.73 -17.13
C MET A 282 -11.32 -13.58 -16.42
N ARG A 283 -11.62 -14.45 -15.46
CA ARG A 283 -12.80 -14.33 -14.60
C ARG A 283 -12.78 -13.03 -13.78
N THR A 284 -11.63 -12.64 -13.25
CA THR A 284 -11.48 -11.42 -12.45
C THR A 284 -11.77 -10.16 -13.26
N ILE A 285 -11.28 -10.08 -14.51
CA ILE A 285 -11.50 -8.91 -15.38
C ILE A 285 -12.81 -8.98 -16.19
N LEU A 286 -13.55 -10.09 -16.12
CA LEU A 286 -14.82 -10.32 -16.83
C LEU A 286 -15.84 -9.16 -16.66
N PRO A 287 -16.06 -8.62 -15.45
CA PRO A 287 -16.85 -7.39 -15.24
C PRO A 287 -16.50 -6.21 -16.16
N ALA A 288 -15.21 -5.92 -16.31
CA ALA A 288 -14.75 -4.79 -17.11
C ALA A 288 -14.81 -5.08 -18.62
N LEU A 289 -14.82 -6.37 -19.02
CA LEU A 289 -15.10 -6.77 -20.40
C LEU A 289 -16.60 -6.66 -20.74
N GLU A 290 -17.48 -6.91 -19.76
CA GLU A 290 -18.93 -6.80 -19.90
C GLU A 290 -19.41 -5.34 -19.93
N ASP A 291 -18.91 -4.46 -19.05
CA ASP A 291 -19.21 -3.01 -19.07
C ASP A 291 -18.71 -2.32 -20.36
N ARG A 292 -17.60 -2.81 -20.92
CA ARG A 292 -17.00 -2.30 -22.18
C ARG A 292 -17.59 -2.92 -23.46
N TYR A 293 -18.66 -3.72 -23.39
CA TYR A 293 -19.17 -4.53 -24.52
C TYR A 293 -19.54 -3.71 -25.78
N ASP A 294 -19.93 -2.45 -25.63
CA ASP A 294 -20.30 -1.54 -26.74
C ASP A 294 -19.10 -0.72 -27.29
N VAL A 295 -17.87 -1.06 -26.89
CA VAL A 295 -16.64 -0.29 -27.20
C VAL A 295 -15.63 -1.16 -27.97
N HIS A 296 -14.82 -0.52 -28.83
CA HIS A 296 -13.85 -1.13 -29.76
C HIS A 296 -12.81 -2.12 -29.15
N VAL A 297 -12.75 -2.29 -27.82
CA VAL A 297 -11.87 -3.23 -27.11
C VAL A 297 -11.95 -4.65 -27.69
N LEU A 298 -13.14 -5.08 -28.07
CA LEU A 298 -13.43 -6.43 -28.58
C LEU A 298 -12.97 -6.66 -30.03
N SER A 299 -12.42 -5.63 -30.70
CA SER A 299 -12.04 -5.69 -32.13
C SER A 299 -10.54 -5.85 -32.40
N SER A 300 -9.67 -5.58 -31.42
CA SER A 300 -8.22 -5.73 -31.54
C SER A 300 -7.73 -7.14 -31.17
N LEU A 301 -8.30 -7.75 -30.13
CA LEU A 301 -7.83 -9.01 -29.57
C LEU A 301 -8.14 -10.21 -30.50
N LYS A 302 -7.11 -10.70 -31.21
CA LYS A 302 -7.22 -11.83 -32.16
C LYS A 302 -6.99 -13.19 -31.51
N LEU A 303 -6.17 -13.25 -30.46
CA LEU A 303 -5.84 -14.50 -29.76
C LEU A 303 -5.86 -14.32 -28.23
N LEU A 304 -6.70 -15.10 -27.56
CA LEU A 304 -6.69 -15.30 -26.12
C LEU A 304 -6.10 -16.68 -25.83
N VAL A 305 -4.96 -16.71 -25.14
CA VAL A 305 -4.29 -17.94 -24.70
C VAL A 305 -4.55 -18.15 -23.22
N LEU A 306 -5.17 -19.26 -22.86
CA LEU A 306 -5.41 -19.65 -21.47
C LEU A 306 -4.53 -20.84 -21.12
N SER A 307 -3.71 -20.71 -20.08
CA SER A 307 -2.87 -21.79 -19.56
C SER A 307 -2.86 -21.75 -18.02
N GLY A 308 -2.06 -22.60 -17.39
CA GLY A 308 -1.79 -22.57 -15.94
C GLY A 308 -2.91 -23.08 -15.02
N GLU A 309 -4.16 -23.20 -15.45
CA GLU A 309 -5.28 -23.73 -14.65
C GLU A 309 -6.27 -24.52 -15.50
N VAL A 310 -7.21 -25.23 -14.85
CA VAL A 310 -8.35 -25.86 -15.55
C VAL A 310 -9.30 -24.76 -16.02
N LEU A 311 -9.58 -24.70 -17.33
CA LEU A 311 -10.58 -23.80 -17.91
C LEU A 311 -11.99 -24.40 -17.78
N PRO A 312 -12.92 -23.77 -17.01
CA PRO A 312 -14.29 -24.25 -16.91
C PRO A 312 -15.09 -23.98 -18.18
N LEU A 313 -15.99 -24.89 -18.55
CA LEU A 313 -16.90 -24.72 -19.70
C LEU A 313 -17.70 -23.41 -19.62
N SER A 314 -18.24 -23.09 -18.44
CA SER A 314 -19.01 -21.86 -18.21
C SER A 314 -18.22 -20.57 -18.42
N LEU A 315 -16.91 -20.55 -18.13
CA LEU A 315 -16.07 -19.38 -18.40
C LEU A 315 -15.79 -19.24 -19.89
N TRP A 316 -15.51 -20.35 -20.59
CA TRP A 316 -15.39 -20.34 -22.06
C TRP A 316 -16.70 -19.89 -22.73
N GLU A 317 -17.86 -20.33 -22.23
CA GLU A 317 -19.16 -19.93 -22.77
C GLU A 317 -19.40 -18.43 -22.71
N ILE A 318 -19.00 -17.76 -21.62
CA ILE A 318 -19.15 -16.30 -21.51
C ILE A 318 -18.10 -15.62 -22.39
N LEU A 319 -16.83 -16.03 -22.31
CA LEU A 319 -15.75 -15.44 -23.10
C LEU A 319 -16.00 -15.58 -24.62
N SER A 320 -16.54 -16.70 -25.11
CA SER A 320 -16.86 -16.86 -26.54
C SER A 320 -18.05 -16.04 -27.02
N LYS A 321 -18.98 -15.65 -26.12
CA LYS A 321 -20.08 -14.72 -26.40
C LYS A 321 -19.61 -13.25 -26.38
N LEU A 322 -18.67 -12.91 -25.48
CA LEU A 322 -18.08 -11.56 -25.37
C LEU A 322 -17.02 -11.29 -26.44
N LEU A 323 -16.24 -12.30 -26.84
CA LEU A 323 -15.11 -12.18 -27.75
C LEU A 323 -15.29 -13.02 -29.04
N PRO A 324 -16.37 -12.84 -29.82
CA PRO A 324 -16.71 -13.71 -30.95
C PRO A 324 -15.71 -13.62 -32.14
N GLY A 325 -14.90 -12.56 -32.19
CA GLY A 325 -13.81 -12.41 -33.17
C GLY A 325 -12.47 -13.02 -32.72
N THR A 326 -12.34 -13.40 -31.45
CA THR A 326 -11.09 -13.84 -30.84
C THR A 326 -10.96 -15.37 -30.90
N SER A 327 -9.81 -15.87 -31.32
CA SER A 327 -9.49 -17.29 -31.15
C SER A 327 -9.13 -17.55 -29.67
N ILE A 328 -9.83 -18.48 -29.02
CA ILE A 328 -9.54 -18.88 -27.63
C ILE A 328 -8.81 -20.23 -27.67
N LEU A 329 -7.63 -20.30 -27.06
CA LEU A 329 -6.87 -21.53 -26.85
C LEU A 329 -6.84 -21.92 -25.38
N ASN A 330 -6.93 -23.22 -25.11
CA ASN A 330 -6.60 -23.81 -23.81
C ASN A 330 -5.30 -24.60 -23.95
N LEU A 331 -4.25 -24.21 -23.24
CA LEU A 331 -2.92 -24.84 -23.26
C LEU A 331 -2.64 -25.52 -21.93
N TYR A 332 -1.77 -26.52 -21.94
CA TYR A 332 -1.38 -27.25 -20.73
C TYR A 332 0.09 -27.63 -20.74
N GLY A 333 0.70 -27.54 -19.56
CA GLY A 333 1.99 -28.10 -19.22
C GLY A 333 2.48 -27.62 -17.84
N SER A 334 3.81 -27.52 -17.70
CA SER A 334 4.52 -27.03 -16.54
C SER A 334 5.88 -26.44 -16.91
N THR A 335 6.57 -25.82 -15.93
CA THR A 335 7.92 -25.26 -16.09
C THR A 335 8.93 -26.29 -16.60
N GLU A 336 8.81 -27.55 -16.16
CA GLU A 336 9.66 -28.68 -16.55
C GLU A 336 9.50 -29.10 -18.03
N VAL A 337 8.43 -28.66 -18.69
CA VAL A 337 8.14 -28.86 -20.12
C VAL A 337 8.07 -27.54 -20.88
N SER A 338 8.87 -26.54 -20.46
CA SER A 338 9.01 -25.22 -21.11
C SER A 338 7.71 -24.39 -21.19
N GLY A 339 6.72 -24.68 -20.35
CA GLY A 339 5.42 -24.01 -20.29
C GLY A 339 4.28 -24.91 -20.74
N ASP A 340 4.05 -25.01 -22.04
CA ASP A 340 3.00 -25.85 -22.61
C ASP A 340 3.59 -27.02 -23.41
N CYS A 341 2.97 -28.20 -23.30
CA CYS A 341 3.24 -29.38 -24.12
C CYS A 341 2.00 -29.89 -24.87
N THR A 342 0.78 -29.48 -24.51
CA THR A 342 -0.45 -29.74 -25.28
C THR A 342 -1.28 -28.47 -25.51
N TYR A 343 -2.14 -28.51 -26.52
CA TYR A 343 -3.09 -27.43 -26.84
C TYR A 343 -4.45 -27.93 -27.31
N PHE A 344 -5.47 -27.10 -27.09
CA PHE A 344 -6.81 -27.24 -27.64
C PHE A 344 -7.28 -25.88 -28.23
N ASP A 345 -7.76 -25.88 -29.48
CA ASP A 345 -8.50 -24.74 -30.05
C ASP A 345 -9.97 -24.88 -29.65
N CYS A 346 -10.46 -23.94 -28.84
CA CYS A 346 -11.80 -23.99 -28.27
C CYS A 346 -12.92 -23.85 -29.33
N LYS A 347 -12.61 -23.53 -30.59
CA LYS A 347 -13.56 -23.63 -31.72
C LYS A 347 -14.04 -25.06 -31.97
N LYS A 348 -13.27 -26.08 -31.58
CA LYS A 348 -13.69 -27.49 -31.61
C LYS A 348 -14.81 -27.79 -30.60
N LEU A 349 -14.86 -27.05 -29.50
CA LEU A 349 -15.60 -27.45 -28.29
C LEU A 349 -17.11 -27.67 -28.49
N PRO A 350 -17.85 -26.84 -29.25
CA PRO A 350 -19.28 -27.08 -29.49
C PRO A 350 -19.55 -28.47 -30.06
N MET A 351 -18.77 -28.89 -31.07
CA MET A 351 -18.92 -30.20 -31.70
C MET A 351 -18.60 -31.37 -30.75
N ILE A 352 -17.66 -31.20 -29.81
CA ILE A 352 -17.35 -32.24 -28.83
C ILE A 352 -18.47 -32.35 -27.81
N LEU A 353 -19.02 -31.22 -27.33
CA LEU A 353 -20.14 -31.19 -26.37
C LEU A 353 -21.45 -31.76 -26.92
N GLU A 354 -21.63 -31.82 -28.24
CA GLU A 354 -22.74 -32.55 -28.89
C GLU A 354 -22.58 -34.09 -28.78
N SER A 355 -21.35 -34.60 -28.61
CA SER A 355 -21.03 -36.04 -28.63
C SER A 355 -20.61 -36.64 -27.27
N GLU A 356 -19.85 -35.91 -26.45
CA GLU A 356 -19.34 -36.35 -25.15
C GLU A 356 -19.61 -35.27 -24.07
N PRO A 357 -20.26 -35.62 -22.95
CA PRO A 357 -20.43 -34.67 -21.83
C PRO A 357 -19.08 -34.46 -21.12
N LEU A 358 -18.61 -33.22 -21.09
CA LEU A 358 -17.33 -32.85 -20.47
C LEU A 358 -17.51 -32.12 -19.14
N THR A 359 -16.50 -32.20 -18.27
CA THR A 359 -16.45 -31.46 -16.98
C THR A 359 -15.65 -30.16 -17.06
N SER A 360 -14.80 -30.00 -18.09
CA SER A 360 -13.93 -28.85 -18.33
C SER A 360 -13.54 -28.78 -19.80
N VAL A 361 -12.94 -27.68 -20.24
CA VAL A 361 -12.39 -27.58 -21.60
C VAL A 361 -11.19 -28.53 -21.73
N PRO A 362 -11.10 -29.34 -22.81
CA PRO A 362 -9.96 -30.22 -23.04
C PRO A 362 -8.62 -29.49 -23.02
N ILE A 363 -7.58 -30.19 -22.58
CA ILE A 363 -6.17 -29.78 -22.74
C ILE A 363 -5.60 -30.23 -24.10
N GLY A 364 -6.36 -31.05 -24.84
CA GLY A 364 -6.20 -31.27 -26.28
C GLY A 364 -5.05 -32.21 -26.67
N VAL A 365 -4.28 -31.84 -27.68
CA VAL A 365 -3.27 -32.71 -28.32
C VAL A 365 -1.84 -32.16 -28.14
N PRO A 366 -0.79 -33.00 -28.23
CA PRO A 366 0.59 -32.55 -28.16
C PRO A 366 0.91 -31.42 -29.16
N ILE A 367 1.75 -30.48 -28.73
CA ILE A 367 2.35 -29.50 -29.65
C ILE A 367 3.43 -30.18 -30.51
N ALA A 368 3.90 -29.51 -31.56
CA ALA A 368 4.90 -30.06 -32.46
C ALA A 368 6.18 -30.49 -31.71
N ASN A 369 6.77 -31.63 -32.09
CA ASN A 369 7.96 -32.23 -31.49
C ASN A 369 7.87 -32.56 -29.98
N CYS A 370 6.65 -32.70 -29.46
CA CYS A 370 6.34 -33.22 -28.13
C CYS A 370 5.52 -34.52 -28.27
N ASP A 371 5.72 -35.47 -27.36
CA ASP A 371 4.89 -36.68 -27.23
C ASP A 371 4.27 -36.74 -25.84
N VAL A 372 3.01 -37.18 -25.73
CA VAL A 372 2.24 -37.22 -24.48
C VAL A 372 1.46 -38.53 -24.37
N VAL A 373 1.97 -39.40 -23.50
CA VAL A 373 1.46 -40.74 -23.23
C VAL A 373 0.65 -40.71 -21.92
N LEU A 374 -0.43 -41.50 -21.86
CA LEU A 374 -1.13 -41.79 -20.62
C LEU A 374 -0.66 -43.15 -20.10
N VAL A 375 -0.12 -43.19 -18.89
CA VAL A 375 0.26 -44.44 -18.22
C VAL A 375 -0.86 -44.79 -17.23
N PRO A 376 -1.57 -45.91 -17.39
CA PRO A 376 -2.67 -46.27 -16.49
C PRO A 376 -2.15 -46.62 -15.10
N ASP A 377 -2.88 -46.16 -14.08
CA ASP A 377 -2.63 -46.41 -12.65
C ASP A 377 -3.79 -47.23 -12.01
N ASP A 378 -4.84 -47.47 -12.80
CA ASP A 378 -6.08 -48.21 -12.50
C ASP A 378 -6.56 -48.88 -13.80
N ASP A 379 -7.37 -49.96 -13.73
CA ASP A 379 -7.91 -50.70 -14.91
C ASP A 379 -8.96 -49.92 -15.75
N ILE A 380 -8.96 -48.58 -15.69
CA ILE A 380 -9.94 -47.72 -16.37
C ILE A 380 -9.44 -47.38 -17.79
N PRO A 381 -10.13 -47.80 -18.86
CA PRO A 381 -9.66 -47.60 -20.23
C PRO A 381 -9.56 -46.12 -20.59
N ASN A 382 -8.52 -45.79 -21.37
CA ASN A 382 -8.21 -44.45 -21.88
C ASN A 382 -7.98 -43.37 -20.79
N GLN A 383 -7.68 -43.77 -19.54
CA GLN A 383 -7.27 -42.87 -18.47
C GLN A 383 -5.88 -43.22 -17.94
N GLY A 384 -5.16 -42.22 -17.41
CA GLY A 384 -3.84 -42.44 -16.83
C GLY A 384 -3.13 -41.16 -16.42
N GLU A 385 -1.96 -41.33 -15.81
CA GLU A 385 -1.01 -40.26 -15.52
C GLU A 385 -0.33 -39.78 -16.81
N ILE A 386 -0.13 -38.47 -16.92
CA ILE A 386 0.46 -37.80 -18.09
C ILE A 386 1.99 -37.88 -18.01
N TYR A 387 2.59 -38.50 -19.03
CA TYR A 387 4.04 -38.59 -19.24
C TYR A 387 4.43 -37.86 -20.53
N VAL A 388 5.41 -36.93 -20.45
CA VAL A 388 5.75 -36.00 -21.55
C VAL A 388 7.19 -36.21 -22.04
N SER A 389 7.39 -36.29 -23.35
CA SER A 389 8.71 -36.39 -23.98
C SER A 389 8.84 -35.45 -25.18
N GLY A 390 10.05 -35.39 -25.76
CA GLY A 390 10.38 -34.52 -26.88
C GLY A 390 11.01 -33.19 -26.44
N LEU A 391 10.97 -32.20 -27.34
CA LEU A 391 11.82 -31.00 -27.25
C LEU A 391 11.44 -30.01 -26.13
N CYS A 392 10.25 -30.15 -25.56
CA CYS A 392 9.78 -29.31 -24.45
C CYS A 392 10.54 -29.56 -23.14
N ASN A 393 11.11 -30.75 -22.94
CA ASN A 393 11.62 -31.15 -21.62
C ASN A 393 12.84 -30.32 -21.18
N SER A 394 12.85 -29.99 -19.89
CA SER A 394 13.97 -29.40 -19.17
C SER A 394 15.15 -30.37 -19.03
N ALA A 395 16.33 -29.84 -18.72
CA ALA A 395 17.52 -30.62 -18.37
C ALA A 395 17.46 -31.21 -16.93
N GLY A 396 16.28 -31.28 -16.32
CA GLY A 396 16.09 -31.65 -14.91
C GLY A 396 16.20 -30.48 -13.94
N TYR A 397 16.38 -30.80 -12.65
CA TYR A 397 16.53 -29.79 -11.59
C TYR A 397 18.00 -29.48 -11.28
N TYR A 398 18.29 -28.23 -10.94
CA TYR A 398 19.62 -27.75 -10.53
C TYR A 398 20.04 -28.35 -9.17
N SER A 399 21.29 -28.82 -9.07
CA SER A 399 21.97 -29.11 -7.79
C SER A 399 23.48 -28.96 -7.95
N ASP A 400 24.21 -28.79 -6.83
CA ASP A 400 25.63 -28.36 -6.78
C ASP A 400 26.66 -29.28 -7.47
N SER A 401 26.26 -30.41 -8.07
CA SER A 401 27.18 -31.25 -8.85
C SER A 401 26.52 -32.14 -9.92
N THR A 402 25.21 -32.39 -9.87
CA THR A 402 24.50 -33.24 -10.85
C THR A 402 23.07 -32.75 -11.10
N PHE A 403 22.57 -32.93 -12.32
CA PHE A 403 21.13 -32.73 -12.59
C PHE A 403 20.34 -33.89 -11.99
N MET A 404 19.38 -33.60 -11.12
CA MET A 404 18.55 -34.64 -10.51
C MET A 404 17.41 -35.03 -11.45
N SER A 405 17.40 -36.30 -11.86
CA SER A 405 16.49 -36.87 -12.85
C SER A 405 15.44 -37.82 -12.26
N SER A 406 15.09 -37.69 -10.98
CA SER A 406 14.15 -38.59 -10.28
C SER A 406 12.78 -38.70 -10.96
N ASP A 407 12.37 -37.60 -11.60
CA ASP A 407 11.04 -37.43 -12.17
C ASP A 407 11.07 -37.71 -13.70
N HIS A 408 12.20 -38.19 -14.23
CA HIS A 408 12.41 -38.62 -15.62
C HIS A 408 12.55 -40.15 -15.70
N VAL A 409 11.69 -40.79 -16.47
CA VAL A 409 11.49 -42.25 -16.48
C VAL A 409 11.52 -42.79 -17.91
N ASN A 410 12.17 -43.94 -18.11
CA ASN A 410 12.08 -44.70 -19.36
C ASN A 410 10.81 -45.56 -19.35
N LEU A 411 9.91 -45.37 -20.31
CA LEU A 411 8.70 -46.20 -20.45
C LEU A 411 8.99 -47.48 -21.28
N PRO A 412 8.26 -48.59 -21.07
CA PRO A 412 8.37 -49.78 -21.90
C PRO A 412 8.04 -49.51 -23.37
N HIS A 413 8.61 -50.30 -24.29
CA HIS A 413 8.50 -50.06 -25.73
C HIS A 413 7.04 -50.08 -26.25
N ASP A 414 6.17 -50.84 -25.60
CA ASP A 414 4.74 -50.95 -25.92
C ASP A 414 3.97 -49.62 -25.72
N TYR A 415 4.52 -48.70 -24.92
CA TYR A 415 3.98 -47.35 -24.69
C TYR A 415 4.64 -46.28 -25.59
N THR A 416 5.67 -46.63 -26.38
CA THR A 416 6.40 -45.65 -27.20
C THR A 416 5.80 -45.52 -28.59
N SER A 417 5.36 -44.30 -28.94
CA SER A 417 4.87 -43.94 -30.26
C SER A 417 5.89 -44.26 -31.35
N SER A 418 5.51 -45.02 -32.38
CA SER A 418 6.37 -45.39 -33.51
C SER A 418 6.68 -44.24 -34.49
N VAL A 419 6.54 -42.99 -34.03
CA VAL A 419 6.40 -41.79 -34.86
C VAL A 419 7.44 -40.71 -34.50
N SER A 420 8.73 -41.08 -34.41
CA SER A 420 9.86 -40.25 -34.90
C SER A 420 11.25 -40.84 -34.54
N ASP A 421 12.20 -40.74 -35.49
CA ASP A 421 13.64 -41.02 -35.28
C ASP A 421 14.35 -40.10 -34.26
N VAL A 422 13.64 -39.10 -33.74
CA VAL A 422 14.17 -38.09 -32.82
C VAL A 422 14.38 -38.67 -31.42
N ASN A 423 13.53 -39.62 -30.99
CA ASN A 423 13.41 -39.99 -29.57
C ASN A 423 14.25 -41.22 -29.15
N LYS A 424 15.54 -41.24 -29.52
CA LYS A 424 16.48 -42.37 -29.30
C LYS A 424 16.76 -42.77 -27.85
N HIS A 425 16.21 -42.06 -26.86
CA HIS A 425 16.48 -42.29 -25.43
C HIS A 425 15.25 -42.69 -24.61
N GLY A 426 14.03 -42.67 -25.15
CA GLY A 426 12.82 -43.19 -24.49
C GLY A 426 12.42 -42.52 -23.16
N MET A 427 13.00 -41.35 -22.85
CA MET A 427 12.86 -40.69 -21.55
C MET A 427 11.64 -39.75 -21.52
N TYR A 428 10.78 -39.92 -20.52
CA TYR A 428 9.59 -39.11 -20.28
C TYR A 428 9.66 -38.40 -18.93
N PHE A 429 9.26 -37.13 -18.87
CA PHE A 429 8.99 -36.42 -17.63
C PHE A 429 7.63 -36.87 -17.08
N ARG A 430 7.62 -37.35 -15.83
CA ARG A 430 6.43 -37.71 -15.07
C ARG A 430 5.80 -36.44 -14.49
N THR A 431 4.60 -36.08 -14.94
CA THR A 431 3.97 -34.82 -14.50
C THR A 431 3.32 -34.90 -13.12
N GLY A 432 2.78 -36.05 -12.72
CA GLY A 432 1.83 -36.20 -11.59
C GLY A 432 0.39 -35.75 -11.88
N ASP A 433 0.11 -35.27 -13.09
CA ASP A 433 -1.23 -34.93 -13.57
C ASP A 433 -1.89 -36.15 -14.24
N PHE A 434 -3.22 -36.25 -14.17
CA PHE A 434 -4.01 -37.31 -14.78
C PHE A 434 -4.95 -36.77 -15.86
N ALA A 435 -5.21 -37.56 -16.91
CA ALA A 435 -6.15 -37.22 -17.98
C ALA A 435 -6.93 -38.44 -18.51
N LYS A 436 -8.08 -38.16 -19.14
CA LYS A 436 -8.82 -39.05 -20.03
C LYS A 436 -8.50 -38.68 -21.48
N ARG A 437 -8.31 -39.65 -22.37
CA ARG A 437 -8.35 -39.45 -23.83
C ARG A 437 -9.79 -39.61 -24.36
N LEU A 438 -10.26 -38.62 -25.11
CA LEU A 438 -11.56 -38.64 -25.81
C LEU A 438 -11.48 -39.48 -27.10
N GLU A 439 -12.61 -39.81 -27.71
CA GLU A 439 -12.62 -40.58 -28.98
C GLU A 439 -11.93 -39.82 -30.12
N GLY A 440 -12.02 -38.48 -30.12
CA GLY A 440 -11.30 -37.60 -31.04
C GLY A 440 -9.79 -37.47 -30.78
N GLY A 441 -9.23 -38.17 -29.78
CA GLY A 441 -7.81 -38.17 -29.44
C GLY A 441 -7.34 -37.01 -28.55
N ASP A 442 -8.11 -35.91 -28.48
CA ASP A 442 -7.93 -34.81 -27.53
C ASP A 442 -7.99 -35.32 -26.07
N LEU A 443 -7.17 -34.73 -25.19
CA LEU A 443 -7.05 -35.07 -23.76
C LEU A 443 -7.90 -34.12 -22.89
N VAL A 444 -8.54 -34.66 -21.85
CA VAL A 444 -9.25 -33.91 -20.80
C VAL A 444 -8.58 -34.16 -19.46
N PHE A 445 -8.20 -33.08 -18.77
CA PHE A 445 -7.55 -33.11 -17.46
C PHE A 445 -8.51 -33.59 -16.37
N LEU A 446 -8.06 -34.53 -15.53
CA LEU A 446 -8.84 -35.12 -14.43
C LEU A 446 -8.42 -34.60 -13.05
N GLY A 447 -7.15 -34.28 -12.85
CA GLY A 447 -6.62 -33.86 -11.54
C GLY A 447 -5.17 -34.27 -11.32
N ARG A 448 -4.77 -34.34 -10.05
CA ARG A 448 -3.51 -34.93 -9.56
C ARG A 448 -3.82 -35.92 -8.44
N LYS A 449 -3.02 -36.98 -8.31
CA LYS A 449 -3.06 -37.87 -7.13
C LYS A 449 -2.12 -37.40 -5.99
N ASP A 450 -1.21 -36.47 -6.27
CA ASP A 450 -0.43 -35.77 -5.23
C ASP A 450 -1.14 -34.50 -4.72
N ARG A 451 -0.62 -33.91 -3.65
CA ARG A 451 -1.21 -32.73 -2.97
C ARG A 451 -0.71 -31.40 -3.56
N THR A 452 -0.22 -31.40 -4.81
CA THR A 452 0.07 -30.16 -5.54
C THR A 452 -1.21 -29.61 -6.15
N ILE A 453 -1.43 -28.30 -6.04
CA ILE A 453 -2.53 -27.59 -6.71
C ILE A 453 -1.99 -26.59 -7.73
N LYS A 454 -2.88 -26.10 -8.60
CA LYS A 454 -2.68 -24.84 -9.32
C LYS A 454 -3.71 -23.82 -8.81
N LEU A 455 -3.26 -22.64 -8.39
CA LEU A 455 -4.07 -21.58 -7.77
C LEU A 455 -3.61 -20.21 -8.27
N ASN A 456 -4.50 -19.44 -8.89
CA ASN A 456 -4.17 -18.18 -9.58
C ASN A 456 -2.97 -18.36 -10.53
N GLY A 457 -2.97 -19.49 -11.25
CA GLY A 457 -1.87 -19.97 -12.10
C GLY A 457 -0.64 -20.53 -11.39
N GLN A 458 -0.46 -20.31 -10.09
CA GLN A 458 0.72 -20.77 -9.36
C GLN A 458 0.61 -22.26 -9.04
N ARG A 459 1.63 -23.05 -9.41
CA ARG A 459 1.81 -24.41 -8.89
C ARG A 459 2.25 -24.30 -7.43
N ILE A 460 1.49 -24.92 -6.53
CA ILE A 460 1.68 -24.87 -5.07
C ILE A 460 1.63 -26.29 -4.53
N ALA A 461 2.74 -26.80 -4.00
CA ALA A 461 2.74 -27.97 -3.14
C ALA A 461 2.17 -27.57 -1.76
N LEU A 462 1.09 -28.22 -1.32
CA LEU A 462 0.49 -27.93 -0.01
C LEU A 462 1.48 -28.26 1.13
N GLU A 463 2.36 -29.23 0.91
CA GLU A 463 3.46 -29.59 1.81
C GLU A 463 4.47 -28.43 2.03
N GLU A 464 4.73 -27.54 1.05
CA GLU A 464 5.61 -26.36 1.27
C GLU A 464 4.96 -25.36 2.24
N ILE A 465 3.63 -25.28 2.27
CA ILE A 465 2.87 -24.47 3.21
C ILE A 465 2.86 -25.14 4.60
N GLU A 466 2.54 -26.43 4.67
CA GLU A 466 2.53 -27.20 5.92
C GLU A 466 3.90 -27.24 6.60
N ASP A 467 4.96 -27.59 5.88
CA ASP A 467 6.32 -27.61 6.41
C ASP A 467 6.79 -26.21 6.81
N THR A 468 6.22 -25.15 6.25
CA THR A 468 6.53 -23.79 6.72
C THR A 468 5.75 -23.47 8.00
N LEU A 469 4.45 -23.82 8.09
CA LEU A 469 3.67 -23.70 9.32
C LEU A 469 4.29 -24.49 10.49
N ARG A 470 4.75 -25.73 10.26
CA ARG A 470 5.46 -26.57 11.25
C ARG A 470 6.79 -25.99 11.75
N LYS A 471 7.28 -24.88 11.18
CA LYS A 471 8.47 -24.14 11.63
C LYS A 471 8.11 -22.88 12.47
N HIS A 472 6.82 -22.59 12.67
CA HIS A 472 6.35 -21.54 13.58
C HIS A 472 6.37 -22.06 15.02
N PRO A 473 6.94 -21.33 16.01
CA PRO A 473 7.22 -21.88 17.34
C PRO A 473 5.98 -22.38 18.10
N ASP A 474 4.83 -21.73 17.99
CA ASP A 474 3.60 -22.15 18.68
C ASP A 474 2.75 -23.19 17.92
N ILE A 475 3.18 -23.68 16.75
CA ILE A 475 2.45 -24.68 15.94
C ILE A 475 3.05 -26.08 16.16
N ALA A 476 2.24 -26.99 16.72
CA ALA A 476 2.63 -28.39 16.92
C ALA A 476 2.55 -29.20 15.61
N ASP A 477 1.50 -29.00 14.81
CA ASP A 477 1.37 -29.56 13.46
C ASP A 477 0.39 -28.75 12.59
N ALA A 478 0.50 -28.90 11.27
CA ALA A 478 -0.31 -28.21 10.28
C ALA A 478 -0.71 -29.15 9.13
N ALA A 479 -1.93 -28.96 8.61
CA ALA A 479 -2.49 -29.70 7.48
C ALA A 479 -3.26 -28.72 6.59
N VAL A 480 -2.93 -28.61 5.29
CA VAL A 480 -3.53 -27.60 4.40
C VAL A 480 -4.36 -28.27 3.30
N MET A 481 -5.44 -27.64 2.86
CA MET A 481 -6.23 -28.11 1.72
C MET A 481 -6.66 -26.97 0.81
N SER A 482 -6.88 -27.27 -0.48
CA SER A 482 -7.63 -26.37 -1.36
C SER A 482 -9.12 -26.60 -1.19
N HIS A 483 -9.88 -25.58 -0.85
CA HIS A 483 -11.33 -25.60 -0.97
C HIS A 483 -11.75 -25.14 -2.37
N LYS A 484 -12.83 -25.75 -2.90
CA LYS A 484 -13.42 -25.45 -4.21
C LYS A 484 -14.93 -25.65 -4.16
N ILE A 485 -15.68 -24.61 -4.49
CA ILE A 485 -17.12 -24.69 -4.76
C ILE A 485 -17.33 -24.75 -6.28
N GLN A 486 -18.48 -25.29 -6.72
CA GLN A 486 -18.73 -25.60 -8.13
C GLN A 486 -18.80 -24.33 -8.99
N GLY A 487 -17.70 -24.06 -9.71
CA GLY A 487 -17.59 -22.94 -10.64
C GLY A 487 -16.92 -21.69 -10.08
N GLU A 488 -16.29 -21.77 -8.90
CA GLU A 488 -15.77 -20.62 -8.14
C GLU A 488 -14.24 -20.57 -7.97
N VAL A 489 -13.74 -19.48 -7.37
CA VAL A 489 -12.31 -19.26 -7.11
C VAL A 489 -11.84 -20.20 -6.00
N SER A 490 -10.75 -20.93 -6.26
CA SER A 490 -10.17 -21.85 -5.27
C SER A 490 -9.51 -21.08 -4.12
N SER A 491 -9.57 -21.62 -2.89
CA SER A 491 -8.97 -20.99 -1.70
C SER A 491 -8.16 -21.99 -0.86
N LEU A 492 -7.21 -21.49 -0.08
CA LEU A 492 -6.36 -22.29 0.81
C LEU A 492 -6.88 -22.25 2.26
N VAL A 493 -7.17 -23.42 2.83
CA VAL A 493 -7.59 -23.59 4.22
C VAL A 493 -6.53 -24.36 4.97
N ALA A 494 -5.95 -23.75 6.01
CA ALA A 494 -4.97 -24.38 6.88
C ALA A 494 -5.61 -24.81 8.22
N PHE A 495 -5.54 -26.10 8.52
CA PHE A 495 -5.85 -26.65 9.83
C PHE A 495 -4.57 -26.69 10.66
N ILE A 496 -4.65 -26.23 11.91
CA ILE A 496 -3.50 -26.05 12.81
C ILE A 496 -3.79 -26.69 14.17
N ILE A 497 -2.82 -27.44 14.67
CA ILE A 497 -2.72 -27.87 16.08
C ILE A 497 -1.68 -26.96 16.74
N LEU A 498 -2.04 -26.31 17.84
CA LEU A 498 -1.13 -25.47 18.63
C LEU A 498 -0.42 -26.30 19.72
N GLU A 499 0.75 -25.85 20.18
CA GLU A 499 1.36 -26.45 21.36
C GLU A 499 0.49 -26.23 22.63
N LYS A 500 0.51 -27.23 23.53
CA LYS A 500 -0.41 -27.31 24.68
C LYS A 500 -0.05 -26.33 25.81
N GLU A 501 -0.36 -25.05 25.62
CA GLU A 501 -0.74 -24.15 26.73
C GLU A 501 -1.44 -22.84 26.31
N ARG A 502 -1.60 -22.56 25.01
CA ARG A 502 -2.11 -21.25 24.53
C ARG A 502 -3.19 -21.37 23.45
N SER A 503 -4.39 -20.93 23.76
CA SER A 503 -5.51 -20.86 22.80
C SER A 503 -6.25 -19.53 22.90
N ASN A 504 -6.15 -18.68 21.87
CA ASN A 504 -6.99 -17.50 21.67
C ASN A 504 -6.84 -16.96 20.24
N GLY A 505 -7.82 -16.19 19.75
CA GLY A 505 -7.92 -15.76 18.34
C GLY A 505 -6.76 -14.92 17.80
N ILE A 506 -5.93 -14.35 18.69
CA ILE A 506 -4.73 -13.54 18.39
C ILE A 506 -3.73 -14.29 17.48
N PHE A 507 -3.69 -15.63 17.53
CA PHE A 507 -2.75 -16.42 16.73
C PHE A 507 -2.94 -16.32 15.21
N ARG A 508 -4.15 -16.07 14.71
CA ARG A 508 -4.43 -16.07 13.24
C ARG A 508 -3.63 -15.01 12.49
N SER A 509 -3.57 -13.78 13.03
CA SER A 509 -2.84 -12.67 12.42
C SER A 509 -1.32 -12.84 12.56
N HIS A 510 -0.84 -13.35 13.70
CA HIS A 510 0.58 -13.62 13.93
C HIS A 510 1.11 -14.67 12.94
N ILE A 511 0.42 -15.81 12.82
CA ILE A 511 0.79 -16.91 11.91
C ILE A 511 0.75 -16.42 10.44
N LYS A 512 -0.30 -15.66 10.04
CA LYS A 512 -0.39 -15.11 8.68
C LYS A 512 0.74 -14.11 8.37
N SER A 513 1.08 -13.22 9.30
CA SER A 513 2.18 -12.26 9.17
C SER A 513 3.53 -12.98 9.02
N TRP A 514 3.80 -13.93 9.92
CA TRP A 514 5.01 -14.76 9.90
C TRP A 514 5.14 -15.56 8.58
N MET A 515 4.04 -16.13 8.08
CA MET A 515 4.02 -16.87 6.80
C MET A 515 4.36 -15.97 5.60
N VAL A 516 3.85 -14.74 5.53
CA VAL A 516 4.19 -13.77 4.47
C VAL A 516 5.67 -13.36 4.52
N GLY A 517 6.31 -13.43 5.70
CA GLY A 517 7.76 -13.26 5.85
C GLY A 517 8.62 -14.45 5.37
N LYS A 518 8.00 -15.57 4.96
CA LYS A 518 8.71 -16.81 4.54
C LYS A 518 8.34 -17.30 3.14
N LEU A 519 7.07 -17.19 2.75
CA LEU A 519 6.55 -17.62 1.45
C LEU A 519 6.11 -16.44 0.57
N PRO A 520 6.03 -16.60 -0.76
CA PRO A 520 5.33 -15.67 -1.63
C PRO A 520 3.89 -15.46 -1.15
N PHE A 521 3.37 -14.22 -1.23
CA PHE A 521 2.06 -13.85 -0.71
C PHE A 521 0.91 -14.76 -1.15
N ALA A 522 0.91 -15.21 -2.42
CA ALA A 522 -0.12 -16.08 -2.98
C ALA A 522 -0.07 -17.55 -2.49
N MET A 523 0.96 -17.94 -1.73
CA MET A 523 1.05 -19.22 -1.03
C MET A 523 0.59 -19.15 0.44
N ALA A 524 0.18 -17.96 0.93
CA ALA A 524 -0.35 -17.82 2.29
C ALA A 524 -1.83 -18.27 2.35
N PRO A 525 -2.22 -19.16 3.27
CA PRO A 525 -3.62 -19.57 3.43
C PRO A 525 -4.61 -18.42 3.62
N ASN A 526 -5.79 -18.57 3.00
CA ASN A 526 -6.93 -17.67 3.16
C ASN A 526 -7.56 -17.81 4.55
N CYS A 527 -7.78 -19.05 5.00
CA CYS A 527 -8.45 -19.38 6.25
C CYS A 527 -7.55 -20.25 7.17
N TYR A 528 -7.69 -20.05 8.48
CA TYR A 528 -6.92 -20.74 9.53
C TYR A 528 -7.86 -21.32 10.59
N ILE A 529 -8.00 -22.65 10.60
CA ILE A 529 -8.88 -23.41 11.49
C ILE A 529 -8.04 -24.10 12.56
N PHE A 530 -8.28 -23.81 13.84
CA PHE A 530 -7.62 -24.52 14.92
C PHE A 530 -8.37 -25.81 15.26
N THR A 531 -7.64 -26.89 15.52
CA THR A 531 -8.17 -28.18 15.94
C THR A 531 -7.29 -28.80 17.03
N GLU A 532 -7.87 -29.62 17.90
CA GLU A 532 -7.14 -30.31 18.98
C GLU A 532 -6.34 -31.52 18.46
N ALA A 533 -6.79 -32.10 17.35
CA ALA A 533 -6.13 -33.18 16.63
C ALA A 533 -6.56 -33.18 15.15
N PHE A 534 -5.79 -33.84 14.28
CA PHE A 534 -6.25 -34.20 12.94
C PHE A 534 -6.92 -35.57 12.97
N PRO A 535 -8.03 -35.78 12.23
CA PRO A 535 -8.54 -37.12 11.99
C PRO A 535 -7.49 -37.91 11.22
N THR A 536 -7.38 -39.22 11.48
CA THR A 536 -6.38 -40.08 10.84
C THR A 536 -7.03 -41.32 10.25
N THR A 537 -6.52 -41.71 9.08
CA THR A 537 -6.84 -42.97 8.43
C THR A 537 -6.34 -44.16 9.26
N SER A 538 -6.81 -45.37 8.94
CA SER A 538 -6.28 -46.62 9.52
C SER A 538 -4.78 -46.84 9.29
N SER A 539 -4.14 -46.07 8.41
CA SER A 539 -2.69 -46.07 8.18
C SER A 539 -1.89 -45.09 9.07
N GLY A 540 -2.58 -44.32 9.92
CA GLY A 540 -1.98 -43.26 10.76
C GLY A 540 -1.72 -41.93 10.06
N LYS A 541 -1.91 -41.85 8.73
CA LYS A 541 -1.86 -40.59 7.98
C LYS A 541 -3.11 -39.73 8.22
N VAL A 542 -2.97 -38.41 8.17
CA VAL A 542 -4.08 -37.44 8.22
C VAL A 542 -5.14 -37.77 7.17
N ASP A 543 -6.39 -37.80 7.62
CA ASP A 543 -7.57 -38.02 6.77
C ASP A 543 -8.15 -36.68 6.30
N TYR A 544 -7.74 -36.30 5.09
CA TYR A 544 -8.19 -35.07 4.44
C TYR A 544 -9.65 -35.14 3.95
N GLU A 545 -10.19 -36.34 3.71
CA GLU A 545 -11.60 -36.52 3.34
C GLU A 545 -12.50 -36.31 4.57
N SER A 546 -12.09 -36.82 5.74
CA SER A 546 -12.72 -36.47 7.02
C SER A 546 -12.59 -34.98 7.36
N LEU A 547 -11.43 -34.34 7.16
CA LEU A 547 -11.29 -32.89 7.38
C LEU A 547 -12.26 -32.08 6.49
N THR A 548 -12.32 -32.44 5.20
CA THR A 548 -13.25 -31.84 4.22
C THR A 548 -14.71 -32.06 4.63
N SER A 549 -15.06 -33.27 5.06
CA SER A 549 -16.41 -33.63 5.50
C SER A 549 -16.82 -32.90 6.78
N HIS A 550 -15.92 -32.68 7.74
CA HIS A 550 -16.20 -31.90 8.95
C HIS A 550 -16.33 -30.39 8.67
N PHE A 551 -15.66 -29.88 7.64
CA PHE A 551 -15.89 -28.53 7.13
C PHE A 551 -17.30 -28.41 6.53
N HIS A 552 -17.70 -29.32 5.63
CA HIS A 552 -19.04 -29.32 5.04
C HIS A 552 -20.16 -29.60 6.05
N ALA A 553 -19.99 -30.51 7.01
CA ALA A 553 -21.05 -30.90 7.95
C ALA A 553 -21.45 -29.78 8.93
N LYS A 554 -20.59 -28.76 9.12
CA LYS A 554 -20.95 -27.52 9.84
C LYS A 554 -21.71 -26.51 8.95
N HIS A 555 -21.58 -26.61 7.63
CA HIS A 555 -22.08 -25.67 6.63
C HIS A 555 -23.34 -26.12 5.87
N VAL A 556 -24.16 -27.00 6.46
CA VAL A 556 -25.34 -27.62 5.81
C VAL A 556 -26.62 -27.51 6.66
N TYR A 557 -26.55 -26.88 7.84
CA TYR A 557 -27.62 -26.96 8.86
C TYR A 557 -28.42 -25.67 9.10
N ARG A 558 -28.32 -24.64 8.22
CA ARG A 558 -28.96 -23.33 8.44
C ARG A 558 -29.79 -22.69 7.32
N GLU A 559 -30.18 -23.41 6.27
CA GLU A 559 -31.17 -22.90 5.28
C GLU A 559 -32.57 -23.55 5.41
N ILE A 560 -33.52 -22.92 6.11
CA ILE A 560 -34.95 -22.82 5.72
C ILE A 560 -35.57 -21.55 6.37
N GLY A 561 -36.16 -20.67 5.54
CA GLY A 561 -37.11 -19.61 5.95
C GLY A 561 -36.49 -18.21 6.13
N ASP A 562 -37.14 -17.12 5.72
CA ASP A 562 -38.40 -16.96 4.97
C ASP A 562 -38.35 -15.65 4.13
N VAL A 563 -39.15 -15.54 3.06
CA VAL A 563 -39.01 -14.48 2.04
C VAL A 563 -40.04 -13.37 2.22
N GLY A 564 -39.58 -12.15 2.56
CA GLY A 564 -40.45 -10.98 2.67
C GLY A 564 -39.74 -9.63 2.51
N ASN A 565 -39.94 -8.99 1.36
CA ASN A 565 -39.33 -7.71 0.91
C ASN A 565 -37.79 -7.71 0.80
N ILE A 566 -37.29 -7.29 -0.37
CA ILE A 566 -35.86 -7.22 -0.66
C ILE A 566 -35.28 -5.94 -0.02
N ASP A 567 -34.72 -6.08 1.17
CA ASP A 567 -33.83 -5.10 1.77
C ASP A 567 -32.47 -5.09 1.06
N LEU A 568 -31.95 -3.90 0.75
CA LEU A 568 -30.64 -3.75 0.11
C LEU A 568 -29.51 -4.34 0.98
N LEU A 569 -29.65 -4.29 2.31
CA LEU A 569 -28.69 -4.91 3.22
C LEU A 569 -28.63 -6.43 2.99
N GLN A 570 -29.76 -7.10 2.76
CA GLN A 570 -29.80 -8.54 2.49
C GLN A 570 -29.24 -8.88 1.10
N VAL A 571 -29.39 -8.01 0.10
CA VAL A 571 -28.72 -8.15 -1.21
C VAL A 571 -27.19 -8.06 -1.05
N ILE A 572 -26.72 -7.13 -0.22
CA ILE A 572 -25.29 -6.95 0.04
C ILE A 572 -24.74 -8.12 0.87
N LYS A 573 -25.41 -8.52 1.96
CA LYS A 573 -25.05 -9.70 2.75
C LYS A 573 -25.01 -10.96 1.88
N LYS A 574 -25.99 -11.14 0.98
CA LYS A 574 -25.95 -12.23 0.00
C LYS A 574 -24.73 -12.13 -0.92
N ALA A 575 -24.44 -10.97 -1.51
CA ALA A 575 -23.24 -10.79 -2.33
C ALA A 575 -21.93 -11.06 -1.55
N PHE A 576 -21.90 -10.75 -0.24
CA PHE A 576 -20.81 -11.12 0.67
C PHE A 576 -20.74 -12.65 0.85
N CYS A 577 -21.83 -13.33 1.20
CA CYS A 577 -21.88 -14.80 1.30
C CYS A 577 -21.42 -15.48 -0.01
N ASP A 578 -21.98 -15.06 -1.14
CA ASP A 578 -21.73 -15.60 -2.49
C ASP A 578 -20.25 -15.44 -2.92
N VAL A 579 -19.54 -14.42 -2.42
CA VAL A 579 -18.14 -14.12 -2.80
C VAL A 579 -17.11 -14.60 -1.77
N LEU A 580 -17.48 -14.65 -0.49
CA LEU A 580 -16.62 -15.10 0.62
C LEU A 580 -16.80 -16.59 0.94
N MET A 581 -17.86 -17.21 0.43
CA MET A 581 -18.17 -18.64 0.57
C MET A 581 -18.42 -19.04 2.04
N VAL A 582 -19.28 -18.26 2.70
CA VAL A 582 -19.71 -18.44 4.10
C VAL A 582 -21.24 -18.36 4.20
N GLU A 583 -21.86 -19.15 5.08
CA GLU A 583 -23.34 -19.24 5.22
C GLU A 583 -23.97 -17.90 5.61
N GLU A 584 -23.56 -17.36 6.76
CA GLU A 584 -24.06 -16.10 7.30
C GLU A 584 -22.90 -15.09 7.42
N VAL A 585 -23.12 -13.90 6.87
CA VAL A 585 -22.30 -12.72 7.12
C VAL A 585 -23.14 -11.79 7.99
N SER A 586 -22.62 -11.39 9.16
CA SER A 586 -23.29 -10.42 10.02
C SER A 586 -23.27 -9.03 9.38
N ASP A 587 -24.21 -8.17 9.76
CA ASP A 587 -24.32 -6.82 9.19
C ASP A 587 -22.99 -6.04 9.29
N ASP A 588 -22.23 -6.22 10.37
CA ASP A 588 -20.95 -5.55 10.62
C ASP A 588 -19.69 -6.38 10.33
N ASP A 589 -19.80 -7.60 9.80
CA ASP A 589 -18.63 -8.46 9.54
C ASP A 589 -17.74 -7.89 8.41
N ASP A 590 -16.43 -7.86 8.66
CA ASP A 590 -15.43 -7.27 7.77
C ASP A 590 -14.99 -8.25 6.67
N PHE A 591 -15.16 -7.83 5.42
CA PHE A 591 -14.92 -8.59 4.19
C PHE A 591 -13.54 -9.26 4.14
N PHE A 592 -12.49 -8.51 4.49
CA PHE A 592 -11.11 -8.99 4.42
C PHE A 592 -10.76 -9.88 5.62
N THR A 593 -11.41 -9.65 6.76
CA THR A 593 -11.30 -10.46 7.98
C THR A 593 -11.99 -11.82 7.83
N LEU A 594 -13.10 -11.87 7.08
CA LEU A 594 -13.78 -13.11 6.68
C LEU A 594 -13.01 -13.93 5.62
N GLY A 595 -11.92 -13.41 5.06
CA GLY A 595 -11.06 -14.11 4.09
C GLY A 595 -11.02 -13.48 2.69
N GLY A 596 -11.75 -12.38 2.48
CA GLY A 596 -11.74 -11.59 1.25
C GLY A 596 -10.34 -11.06 0.90
N ASN A 597 -10.11 -10.94 -0.41
CA ASN A 597 -8.88 -10.41 -1.00
C ASN A 597 -9.25 -9.44 -2.14
N SER A 598 -8.28 -8.90 -2.90
CA SER A 598 -8.55 -7.97 -4.01
C SER A 598 -9.41 -8.56 -5.13
N ILE A 599 -9.26 -9.86 -5.44
CA ILE A 599 -10.06 -10.55 -6.47
C ILE A 599 -11.50 -10.73 -6.00
N ALA A 600 -11.69 -11.13 -4.75
CA ALA A 600 -13.00 -11.20 -4.13
C ALA A 600 -13.64 -9.80 -4.05
N ALA A 601 -12.87 -8.78 -3.65
CA ALA A 601 -13.35 -7.40 -3.56
C ALA A 601 -13.80 -6.86 -4.92
N ALA A 602 -13.04 -7.14 -5.98
CA ALA A 602 -13.39 -6.86 -7.36
C ALA A 602 -14.73 -7.51 -7.76
N HIS A 603 -14.90 -8.81 -7.49
CA HIS A 603 -16.13 -9.54 -7.77
C HIS A 603 -17.34 -8.99 -7.01
N LEU A 604 -17.22 -8.78 -5.69
CA LEU A 604 -18.32 -8.25 -4.89
C LEU A 604 -18.72 -6.83 -5.32
N SER A 605 -17.72 -6.01 -5.65
CA SER A 605 -17.96 -4.63 -6.07
C SER A 605 -18.68 -4.58 -7.42
N ASN A 606 -18.37 -5.48 -8.35
CA ASN A 606 -19.17 -5.64 -9.57
C ASN A 606 -20.59 -6.14 -9.28
N ASN A 607 -20.75 -7.19 -8.47
CA ASN A 607 -22.06 -7.77 -8.14
C ASN A 607 -23.04 -6.75 -7.53
N LEU A 608 -22.52 -5.68 -6.93
CA LEU A 608 -23.30 -4.58 -6.35
C LEU A 608 -23.32 -3.30 -7.21
N GLY A 609 -22.59 -3.26 -8.32
CA GLY A 609 -22.50 -2.10 -9.22
C GLY A 609 -21.76 -0.91 -8.61
N ILE A 610 -20.64 -1.16 -7.91
CA ILE A 610 -19.91 -0.15 -7.12
C ILE A 610 -18.41 -0.08 -7.43
N ASP A 611 -17.81 1.05 -7.09
CA ASP A 611 -16.36 1.27 -7.11
C ASP A 611 -15.68 0.39 -6.04
N MET A 612 -14.69 -0.40 -6.44
CA MET A 612 -13.99 -1.35 -5.55
C MET A 612 -13.39 -0.68 -4.31
N ARG A 613 -13.00 0.59 -4.39
CA ARG A 613 -12.46 1.35 -3.25
C ARG A 613 -13.48 1.49 -2.12
N LEU A 614 -14.77 1.49 -2.43
CA LEU A 614 -15.83 1.53 -1.42
C LEU A 614 -15.80 0.30 -0.51
N LEU A 615 -15.42 -0.88 -1.01
CA LEU A 615 -15.27 -2.04 -0.14
C LEU A 615 -14.02 -1.97 0.74
N TYR A 616 -12.95 -1.33 0.27
CA TYR A 616 -11.75 -1.05 1.08
C TYR A 616 -11.98 -0.01 2.18
N TYR A 617 -12.88 0.96 1.97
CA TYR A 617 -13.26 1.95 2.98
C TYR A 617 -14.41 1.49 3.88
N PHE A 618 -15.35 0.70 3.34
CA PHE A 618 -16.58 0.25 4.00
C PHE A 618 -16.71 -1.29 3.89
N PRO A 619 -15.81 -2.05 4.53
CA PRO A 619 -15.70 -3.50 4.34
C PRO A 619 -16.81 -4.34 4.99
N SER A 620 -17.88 -3.77 5.55
CA SER A 620 -19.00 -4.54 6.11
C SER A 620 -20.33 -4.26 5.41
N PRO A 621 -21.26 -5.25 5.34
CA PRO A 621 -22.53 -5.07 4.63
C PRO A 621 -23.35 -3.86 5.07
N SER A 622 -23.35 -3.56 6.38
CA SER A 622 -23.99 -2.40 7.02
C SER A 622 -23.53 -1.08 6.41
N LYS A 623 -22.22 -0.82 6.51
CA LYS A 623 -21.56 0.41 6.04
C LYS A 623 -21.73 0.57 4.54
N LEU A 624 -21.52 -0.51 3.78
CA LEU A 624 -21.68 -0.51 2.33
C LEU A 624 -23.13 -0.24 1.91
N CYS A 625 -24.12 -0.79 2.63
CA CYS A 625 -25.53 -0.51 2.42
C CYS A 625 -25.88 0.96 2.68
N THR A 626 -25.43 1.51 3.82
CA THR A 626 -25.65 2.92 4.17
C THR A 626 -25.09 3.85 3.09
N THR A 627 -23.82 3.68 2.70
CA THR A 627 -23.19 4.49 1.63
C THR A 627 -23.94 4.37 0.29
N LEU A 628 -24.47 3.19 -0.05
CA LEU A 628 -25.27 3.00 -1.27
C LEU A 628 -26.66 3.65 -1.22
N LEU A 629 -27.31 3.64 -0.05
CA LEU A 629 -28.60 4.31 0.16
C LEU A 629 -28.45 5.84 0.14
N GLU A 630 -27.37 6.39 0.69
CA GLU A 630 -27.05 7.81 0.60
C GLU A 630 -26.74 8.24 -0.84
N ARG A 631 -25.95 7.46 -1.58
CA ARG A 631 -25.64 7.74 -2.99
C ARG A 631 -26.90 7.75 -3.86
N LYS A 632 -27.80 6.77 -3.68
CA LYS A 632 -29.11 6.74 -4.37
C LYS A 632 -30.03 7.89 -3.95
N ARG A 633 -29.99 8.34 -2.69
CA ARG A 633 -30.73 9.56 -2.27
C ARG A 633 -30.24 10.81 -3.02
N SER A 634 -28.93 10.95 -3.22
CA SER A 634 -28.34 12.07 -3.98
C SER A 634 -28.77 12.06 -5.46
N GLU A 635 -28.79 10.90 -6.12
CA GLU A 635 -29.28 10.78 -7.50
C GLU A 635 -30.79 11.01 -7.65
N ILE A 636 -31.59 10.63 -6.64
CA ILE A 636 -33.03 10.86 -6.61
C ILE A 636 -33.37 12.37 -6.43
N PHE A 637 -32.50 13.14 -5.75
CA PHE A 637 -32.60 14.60 -5.74
C PHE A 637 -32.29 15.18 -7.13
N LEU A 638 -31.17 14.81 -7.74
CA LEU A 638 -30.78 15.28 -9.09
C LEU A 638 -31.85 14.97 -10.16
N ARG A 639 -32.53 13.82 -10.08
CA ARG A 639 -33.64 13.47 -11.00
C ARG A 639 -34.96 14.22 -10.71
N LYS A 640 -35.13 14.87 -9.56
CA LYS A 640 -36.30 15.72 -9.30
C LYS A 640 -36.16 17.10 -9.94
N ASP A 641 -34.98 17.70 -9.87
CA ASP A 641 -34.74 19.03 -10.45
C ASP A 641 -34.86 19.00 -11.98
N ALA A 642 -34.33 17.95 -12.63
CA ALA A 642 -34.49 17.74 -14.08
C ALA A 642 -35.96 17.64 -14.56
N ASN A 643 -36.88 17.22 -13.69
CA ASN A 643 -38.32 17.14 -13.99
C ASN A 643 -39.06 18.47 -13.79
N TRP A 644 -38.44 19.46 -13.15
CA TRP A 644 -39.03 20.79 -12.96
C TRP A 644 -38.82 21.70 -14.19
N GLU A 645 -37.73 21.52 -14.93
CA GLU A 645 -37.38 22.39 -16.07
C GLU A 645 -38.22 22.18 -17.34
N MET A 646 -38.86 21.02 -17.52
CA MET A 646 -39.70 20.75 -18.70
C MET A 646 -41.15 21.29 -18.63
N LYS A 647 -41.51 22.10 -17.61
CA LYS A 647 -42.87 22.64 -17.47
C LYS A 647 -42.97 24.14 -17.09
N LEU A 648 -42.12 25.02 -17.61
CA LEU A 648 -42.39 26.47 -17.59
C LEU A 648 -41.66 27.29 -18.70
N LYS A 649 -42.02 27.06 -19.97
CA LYS A 649 -41.64 27.92 -21.12
C LYS A 649 -42.85 28.48 -21.89
N GLU A 650 -43.86 28.95 -21.16
CA GLU A 650 -44.98 29.75 -21.66
C GLU A 650 -45.40 30.80 -20.61
N GLY A 651 -45.96 31.94 -21.05
CA GLY A 651 -46.51 32.98 -20.15
C GLY A 651 -45.77 34.33 -20.17
N LYS A 652 -46.29 35.31 -20.91
CA LYS A 652 -45.71 36.66 -21.05
C LYS A 652 -46.07 37.59 -19.87
N ARG A 653 -45.14 38.51 -19.55
CA ARG A 653 -45.30 39.84 -18.90
C ARG A 653 -46.75 40.36 -18.70
N LYS A 654 -47.08 40.87 -17.49
CA LYS A 654 -47.47 42.29 -17.19
C LYS A 654 -48.16 42.51 -15.82
N ILE A 655 -47.85 43.66 -15.16
CA ILE A 655 -48.77 44.57 -14.38
C ILE A 655 -49.39 44.00 -13.07
N SER A 656 -49.55 44.73 -11.94
CA SER A 656 -49.06 46.04 -11.45
C SER A 656 -49.26 46.21 -9.92
N TYR A 657 -48.76 47.31 -9.34
CA TYR A 657 -48.99 47.78 -7.97
C TYR A 657 -50.45 47.81 -7.48
N SER A 658 -50.68 47.55 -6.19
CA SER A 658 -51.15 48.55 -5.16
C SER A 658 -51.74 47.87 -3.91
N GLY A 659 -51.76 48.56 -2.76
CA GLY A 659 -52.55 48.15 -1.58
C GLY A 659 -51.89 48.36 -0.20
N ILE A 660 -52.24 49.45 0.48
CA ILE A 660 -52.08 49.65 1.94
C ILE A 660 -53.46 50.09 2.45
N PRO A 661 -54.02 49.44 3.50
CA PRO A 661 -54.22 50.18 4.75
C PRO A 661 -54.02 49.39 6.08
N ASN A 662 -53.68 50.18 7.09
CA ASN A 662 -53.70 49.96 8.56
C ASN A 662 -55.09 49.54 9.13
N PRO A 663 -55.27 49.21 10.45
CA PRO A 663 -54.50 49.68 11.61
C PRO A 663 -54.19 48.67 12.76
N ALA A 664 -53.63 49.23 13.86
CA ALA A 664 -53.27 48.62 15.16
C ALA A 664 -54.51 48.37 16.08
N ASN A 665 -54.46 48.14 17.42
CA ASN A 665 -53.64 48.78 18.48
C ASN A 665 -53.87 48.14 19.90
N ILE A 666 -53.24 48.71 20.96
CA ILE A 666 -53.63 48.69 22.42
C ILE A 666 -53.31 47.38 23.22
N GLU A 667 -52.76 47.36 24.45
CA GLU A 667 -52.23 48.42 25.37
C GLU A 667 -51.28 47.91 26.51
N ALA A 668 -50.53 48.86 27.12
CA ALA A 668 -50.06 49.01 28.53
C ALA A 668 -49.44 47.85 29.38
N GLY A 669 -48.52 48.09 30.33
CA GLY A 669 -47.78 49.33 30.69
C GLY A 669 -47.15 49.34 32.11
N HIS A 670 -46.29 50.34 32.41
CA HIS A 670 -45.84 50.81 33.75
C HIS A 670 -44.95 49.89 34.65
N LYS A 671 -44.08 50.38 35.57
CA LYS A 671 -43.26 51.63 35.71
C LYS A 671 -42.31 51.54 36.94
N GLN A 672 -41.02 51.91 36.82
CA GLN A 672 -40.17 52.62 37.83
C GLN A 672 -39.99 52.03 39.28
N LEU A 673 -39.02 52.37 40.17
CA LEU A 673 -37.77 53.18 40.16
C LEU A 673 -36.82 52.76 41.34
N ARG A 674 -35.64 53.39 41.42
CA ARG A 674 -34.60 53.43 42.50
C ARG A 674 -35.14 53.35 43.95
N THR A 675 -34.41 52.93 45.00
CA THR A 675 -33.11 53.46 45.52
C THR A 675 -32.45 52.50 46.54
N GLY A 676 -31.18 52.71 46.92
CA GLY A 676 -30.57 52.09 48.11
C GLY A 676 -29.70 53.06 48.92
N ASN A 677 -29.42 52.77 50.20
CA ASN A 677 -28.35 53.41 50.99
C ASN A 677 -28.02 52.67 52.31
N GLY A 678 -26.72 52.42 52.57
CA GLY A 678 -26.10 52.19 53.90
C GLY A 678 -26.46 50.93 54.72
N LYS A 679 -25.73 50.57 55.80
CA LYS A 679 -24.30 50.80 56.16
C LYS A 679 -23.94 50.01 57.45
N ASN A 680 -22.64 49.87 57.74
CA ASN A 680 -22.04 49.55 59.07
C ASN A 680 -22.23 48.09 59.61
N GLU A 681 -21.31 47.46 60.40
CA GLU A 681 -19.96 47.84 60.87
C GLU A 681 -19.13 46.67 61.49
N ASN A 682 -17.83 46.92 61.78
CA ASN A 682 -16.88 46.16 62.64
C ASN A 682 -16.35 44.79 62.14
N ARG A 683 -15.10 44.33 62.38
CA ARG A 683 -13.79 44.88 62.87
C ARG A 683 -12.66 43.90 62.38
N ALA A 684 -11.58 44.33 61.72
CA ALA A 684 -10.28 44.83 62.26
C ALA A 684 -9.48 43.80 63.12
N VAL A 685 -8.14 43.62 62.99
CA VAL A 685 -7.09 44.43 63.68
C VAL A 685 -5.61 43.98 63.35
N ILE A 686 -4.66 44.93 63.11
CA ILE A 686 -3.15 44.85 63.23
C ILE A 686 -2.35 43.94 62.24
N SER A 687 -1.09 44.19 61.78
CA SER A 687 0.02 45.19 61.99
C SER A 687 0.74 45.51 60.64
N LYS A 688 1.28 46.72 60.34
CA LYS A 688 2.59 47.34 60.75
C LYS A 688 3.82 46.43 60.51
N ARG A 689 4.96 46.85 59.91
CA ARG A 689 5.75 48.13 59.91
C ARG A 689 6.71 48.13 58.64
N LEU A 690 7.68 49.01 58.32
CA LEU A 690 8.29 50.23 58.89
C LEU A 690 8.75 51.23 57.75
N LYS A 691 10.07 51.52 57.61
CA LYS A 691 10.85 52.45 56.75
C LYS A 691 12.37 52.10 56.97
N LEU A 692 13.40 52.56 56.24
CA LEU A 692 13.55 53.50 55.09
C LEU A 692 14.56 52.84 54.06
N GLU A 693 15.50 53.39 53.28
CA GLU A 693 16.12 54.73 53.04
C GLU A 693 16.71 54.83 51.60
N SER A 694 17.57 55.82 51.25
CA SER A 694 18.09 56.03 49.87
C SER A 694 19.57 56.47 49.76
N GLN A 695 20.34 55.94 48.78
CA GLN A 695 21.61 56.58 48.35
C GLN A 695 22.09 56.26 46.91
N ILE A 696 22.13 57.32 46.09
CA ILE A 696 23.04 57.69 44.98
C ILE A 696 24.15 56.68 44.57
N ASN A 697 24.20 56.26 43.28
CA ASN A 697 25.26 56.63 42.31
C ASN A 697 25.19 55.95 40.91
N VAL A 698 25.62 56.74 39.92
CA VAL A 698 26.32 56.46 38.63
C VAL A 698 26.32 55.02 38.07
N ALA A 699 25.98 54.89 36.79
CA ALA A 699 26.05 53.66 36.00
C ALA A 699 27.47 53.33 35.47
N PRO A 700 27.77 52.05 35.18
CA PRO A 700 28.67 51.65 34.11
C PRO A 700 27.90 51.39 32.80
N GLU A 701 28.59 51.56 31.67
CA GLU A 701 28.10 51.20 30.33
C GLU A 701 28.19 49.67 30.10
N GLY A 702 27.48 49.18 29.09
CA GLY A 702 27.81 47.90 28.43
C GLY A 702 27.13 46.65 28.99
N LEU A 703 25.87 46.44 28.59
CA LEU A 703 25.35 45.12 28.18
C LEU A 703 23.99 45.31 27.47
N THR A 704 24.02 45.63 26.18
CA THR A 704 22.86 45.43 25.31
C THR A 704 22.62 43.93 25.15
N PRO A 705 21.37 43.44 25.26
CA PRO A 705 21.03 42.07 24.85
C PRO A 705 21.24 41.94 23.34
N LEU A 706 22.38 41.37 22.92
CA LEU A 706 22.53 40.90 21.54
C LEU A 706 21.58 39.71 21.36
N ASN A 707 20.74 39.79 20.33
CA ASN A 707 19.69 38.82 19.98
C ASN A 707 18.53 38.81 20.98
N GLY A 708 17.60 39.76 20.84
CA GLY A 708 16.30 39.75 21.53
C GLY A 708 15.41 38.63 21.03
N TYR A 709 15.68 37.42 21.50
CA TYR A 709 14.91 36.19 21.29
C TYR A 709 14.69 35.55 22.67
N PRO A 710 13.53 34.91 22.97
CA PRO A 710 13.23 34.36 24.30
C PRO A 710 14.12 33.16 24.70
N TRP A 711 15.03 32.77 23.80
CA TRP A 711 16.01 31.71 23.94
C TRP A 711 17.23 32.09 24.80
N SER A 712 17.36 33.36 25.23
CA SER A 712 18.47 33.83 26.08
C SER A 712 18.02 34.52 27.37
N THR A 713 17.99 33.73 28.45
CA THR A 713 17.94 34.11 29.88
C THR A 713 16.61 34.58 30.51
N ALA A 714 16.41 34.12 31.75
CA ALA A 714 15.55 34.65 32.81
C ALA A 714 14.00 34.66 32.64
N SER A 715 13.44 34.98 31.48
CA SER A 715 12.00 35.34 31.40
C SER A 715 10.99 34.18 31.44
N MET A 716 11.44 32.91 31.47
CA MET A 716 10.60 31.74 31.77
C MET A 716 11.19 30.94 32.94
N CYS A 717 10.69 31.18 34.15
CA CYS A 717 11.08 30.45 35.37
C CYS A 717 10.36 29.10 35.55
N PHE A 718 9.35 28.79 34.72
CA PHE A 718 8.43 27.66 34.96
C PHE A 718 8.59 26.55 33.92
N PRO A 719 8.71 25.27 34.35
CA PRO A 719 8.73 24.14 33.44
C PRO A 719 7.43 24.01 32.63
N CYS A 720 7.57 23.84 31.31
CA CYS A 720 6.44 23.73 30.38
C CYS A 720 6.79 22.90 29.14
N SER A 721 5.77 22.42 28.42
CA SER A 721 5.94 21.66 27.19
C SER A 721 4.95 22.05 26.09
N PHE A 722 5.39 21.96 24.84
CA PHE A 722 4.66 22.36 23.64
C PHE A 722 4.73 21.26 22.57
N SER A 723 3.62 21.02 21.90
CA SER A 723 3.47 20.03 20.83
C SER A 723 2.28 20.38 19.94
N ARG A 724 2.13 19.68 18.80
CA ARG A 724 1.06 19.85 17.78
C ARG A 724 -0.34 20.22 18.32
N CYS A 725 -0.81 19.57 19.38
CA CYS A 725 -2.15 19.78 19.94
C CYS A 725 -2.18 20.10 21.44
N ASN A 726 -1.05 19.97 22.15
CA ASN A 726 -1.01 20.07 23.61
C ASN A 726 0.07 21.07 24.05
N LYS A 727 -0.34 22.15 24.70
CA LYS A 727 0.48 23.04 25.54
C LYS A 727 0.18 22.66 26.99
N VAL A 728 1.21 22.29 27.75
CA VAL A 728 1.05 21.86 29.16
C VAL A 728 1.92 22.73 30.07
N LEU A 729 1.28 23.25 31.12
CA LEU A 729 1.89 24.04 32.18
C LEU A 729 1.74 23.25 33.48
N TYR A 730 2.80 23.21 34.30
CA TYR A 730 2.96 22.17 35.33
C TYR A 730 2.93 22.69 36.78
N GLU A 731 2.76 24.00 37.00
CA GLU A 731 2.47 24.59 38.31
C GLU A 731 1.25 25.53 38.28
N ARG A 732 0.82 25.99 39.46
CA ARG A 732 -0.59 26.30 39.77
C ARG A 732 -1.10 27.66 39.27
N ASP A 733 -2.42 27.69 39.14
CA ASP A 733 -3.30 28.87 39.00
C ASP A 733 -2.80 30.12 39.75
N ASN A 734 -2.55 31.22 39.02
CA ASN A 734 -3.16 32.55 39.17
C ASN A 734 -2.35 33.71 38.53
N GLU A 735 -1.10 33.52 38.10
CA GLU A 735 -0.21 34.62 37.62
C GLU A 735 -0.02 34.69 36.09
N MET A 736 -0.94 34.11 35.31
CA MET A 736 -0.77 33.94 33.85
C MET A 736 -0.76 35.24 33.02
N ASP A 737 -1.64 36.19 33.32
CA ASP A 737 -1.82 37.40 32.49
C ASP A 737 -0.63 38.37 32.53
N ALA A 738 0.24 38.27 33.55
CA ALA A 738 1.39 39.16 33.72
C ALA A 738 2.61 38.72 32.89
N ILE A 739 2.98 37.44 32.97
CA ILE A 739 4.24 36.91 32.39
C ILE A 739 4.19 36.92 30.84
N HIS A 740 3.00 36.77 30.26
CA HIS A 740 2.81 36.83 28.81
C HIS A 740 3.16 38.20 28.18
N GLN A 741 3.27 39.28 28.96
CA GLN A 741 3.71 40.59 28.45
C GLN A 741 5.22 40.80 28.50
N GLU A 742 5.97 40.08 29.34
CA GLU A 742 7.41 40.31 29.57
C GLU A 742 8.33 39.44 28.68
N THR A 743 7.78 38.53 27.87
CA THR A 743 8.54 37.58 27.03
C THR A 743 8.51 37.88 25.53
N CYS A 744 7.73 38.85 25.08
CA CYS A 744 7.46 39.05 23.66
C CYS A 744 8.52 39.89 22.92
N VAL A 745 8.90 39.42 21.72
CA VAL A 745 9.87 40.09 20.83
C VAL A 745 9.16 41.06 19.90
N GLU A 746 9.48 42.37 20.02
CA GLU A 746 8.90 43.39 19.14
C GLU A 746 9.38 43.28 17.69
N VAL A 747 8.43 43.27 16.75
CA VAL A 747 8.69 43.22 15.30
C VAL A 747 7.95 44.35 14.56
N PRO A 748 8.58 45.02 13.56
CA PRO A 748 7.91 46.00 12.71
C PRO A 748 6.93 45.36 11.72
N ARG A 749 5.71 45.92 11.63
CA ARG A 749 4.61 45.37 10.81
C ARG A 749 4.94 45.11 9.34
N ASN A 750 5.73 45.98 8.69
CA ASN A 750 5.85 46.00 7.22
C ASN A 750 7.03 45.16 6.67
N ALA A 751 7.69 44.33 7.49
CA ALA A 751 8.83 43.52 7.06
C ALA A 751 8.41 42.15 6.52
N LYS A 752 8.93 41.78 5.34
CA LYS A 752 9.07 40.37 4.91
C LYS A 752 10.15 39.68 5.74
N VAL A 753 10.02 38.38 5.92
CA VAL A 753 10.84 37.59 6.84
C VAL A 753 11.52 36.44 6.09
N SER A 754 12.81 36.25 6.34
CA SER A 754 13.58 35.13 5.79
C SER A 754 13.55 33.97 6.78
N VAL A 755 12.95 32.86 6.36
CA VAL A 755 13.08 31.57 7.04
C VAL A 755 14.38 30.91 6.56
N GLN A 756 15.19 30.36 7.47
CA GLN A 756 16.50 29.77 7.18
C GLN A 756 16.80 28.60 8.13
N ASP A 757 17.46 27.55 7.67
CA ASP A 757 18.01 26.52 8.57
C ASP A 757 18.99 27.12 9.60
N LEU A 758 18.79 26.78 10.88
CA LEU A 758 19.79 26.95 11.95
C LEU A 758 20.67 25.70 12.07
N TRP A 759 20.00 24.56 12.17
CA TRP A 759 20.59 23.24 12.26
C TRP A 759 19.57 22.19 11.85
N LYS A 760 20.04 21.02 11.41
CA LYS A 760 19.20 19.83 11.25
C LYS A 760 19.92 18.59 11.76
N VAL A 761 19.17 17.68 12.38
CA VAL A 761 19.68 16.41 12.93
C VAL A 761 19.17 15.26 12.08
N TYR A 762 20.09 14.41 11.62
CA TYR A 762 19.76 13.22 10.84
C TYR A 762 19.13 12.15 11.74
N MET A 763 18.01 11.59 11.29
CA MET A 763 17.17 10.67 12.05
C MET A 763 17.14 9.25 11.46
N GLY A 764 17.99 8.95 10.47
CA GLY A 764 18.16 7.63 9.88
C GLY A 764 17.03 7.16 8.93
N SER A 765 15.87 7.79 8.98
CA SER A 765 14.72 7.62 8.08
C SER A 765 13.68 8.71 8.36
N CYS A 766 12.57 8.71 7.63
CA CYS A 766 11.53 9.74 7.64
C CYS A 766 11.01 10.11 9.04
N VAL A 767 10.74 11.39 9.24
CA VAL A 767 10.36 11.97 10.54
C VAL A 767 8.91 12.45 10.51
N ASP A 768 7.96 11.50 10.52
CA ASP A 768 6.51 11.79 10.50
C ASP A 768 5.96 12.22 11.88
N ALA A 769 6.66 11.94 12.98
CA ALA A 769 6.26 12.34 14.33
C ALA A 769 6.41 13.86 14.53
N SER A 770 5.47 14.51 15.24
CA SER A 770 5.56 15.95 15.54
C SER A 770 6.49 16.20 16.74
N PRO A 771 7.37 17.23 16.72
CA PRO A 771 8.25 17.54 17.83
C PRO A 771 7.50 17.81 19.15
N LEU A 772 8.08 17.34 20.26
CA LEU A 772 7.75 17.77 21.61
C LEU A 772 8.88 18.69 22.10
N ILE A 773 8.57 19.96 22.37
CA ILE A 773 9.52 20.91 22.95
C ILE A 773 9.27 21.03 24.46
N VAL A 774 10.33 20.97 25.25
CA VAL A 774 10.27 20.96 26.72
C VAL A 774 11.26 21.98 27.29
N PHE A 775 10.75 22.94 28.05
CA PHE A 775 11.55 23.95 28.76
C PHE A 775 11.87 23.46 30.16
N LYS A 776 13.16 23.40 30.51
CA LYS A 776 13.65 23.01 31.83
C LYS A 776 14.90 23.85 32.14
N SER A 777 14.63 25.08 32.56
CA SER A 777 15.59 26.19 32.70
C SER A 777 16.92 25.75 33.34
N PRO A 778 18.09 26.11 32.75
CA PRO A 778 18.27 27.08 31.64
C PRO A 778 18.02 26.52 30.24
N ASP A 779 17.86 25.21 30.09
CA ASP A 779 17.87 24.54 28.79
C ASP A 779 16.46 24.33 28.19
N VAL A 780 16.45 24.14 26.88
CA VAL A 780 15.27 23.75 26.09
C VAL A 780 15.61 22.52 25.28
N TYR A 781 14.76 21.50 25.34
CA TYR A 781 14.97 20.19 24.73
C TYR A 781 13.86 19.88 23.72
N LEU A 782 14.22 19.21 22.64
CA LEU A 782 13.34 18.67 21.61
C LEU A 782 13.39 17.15 21.69
N PHE A 783 12.22 16.51 21.76
CA PHE A 783 12.07 15.07 21.68
C PHE A 783 11.33 14.70 20.39
N ILE A 784 11.87 13.71 19.68
CA ILE A 784 11.46 13.35 18.32
C ILE A 784 11.82 11.89 18.04
N GLY A 785 11.04 11.23 17.17
CA GLY A 785 11.33 9.89 16.68
C GLY A 785 11.08 9.76 15.19
N SER A 786 11.56 8.66 14.59
CA SER A 786 11.50 8.44 13.14
C SER A 786 11.21 7.00 12.73
N HIS A 787 11.16 6.78 11.42
CA HIS A 787 11.01 5.47 10.80
C HIS A 787 12.25 4.57 10.91
N SER A 788 13.40 5.06 11.41
CA SER A 788 14.57 4.22 11.73
C SER A 788 14.44 3.48 13.06
N HIS A 789 13.35 3.76 13.81
CA HIS A 789 13.11 3.40 15.20
C HIS A 789 13.98 4.14 16.23
N GLU A 790 14.75 5.16 15.81
CA GLU A 790 15.48 6.03 16.73
C GLU A 790 14.53 7.04 17.41
N PHE A 791 14.67 7.19 18.73
CA PHE A 791 14.11 8.29 19.52
C PHE A 791 15.24 9.13 20.10
N LEU A 792 15.18 10.45 19.92
CA LEU A 792 16.25 11.39 20.27
C LEU A 792 15.78 12.43 21.29
N CYS A 793 16.71 12.82 22.15
CA CYS A 793 16.68 14.08 22.90
C CYS A 793 17.74 15.01 22.30
N VAL A 794 17.31 16.19 21.83
CA VAL A 794 18.16 17.20 21.19
C VAL A 794 18.05 18.50 22.00
N ASN A 795 19.18 19.18 22.28
CA ASN A 795 19.12 20.53 22.82
C ASN A 795 18.63 21.50 21.73
N ALA A 796 17.43 22.06 21.93
CA ALA A 796 16.70 22.84 20.93
C ALA A 796 17.39 24.17 20.55
N GLN A 797 18.32 24.65 21.39
CA GLN A 797 19.12 25.83 21.09
C GLN A 797 20.23 25.53 20.06
N SER A 798 20.91 24.39 20.20
CA SER A 798 22.18 24.08 19.50
C SER A 798 22.11 22.94 18.46
N GLY A 799 21.07 22.11 18.48
CA GLY A 799 21.00 20.90 17.66
C GLY A 799 21.84 19.73 18.19
N TYR A 800 22.49 19.87 19.35
CA TYR A 800 23.30 18.80 19.94
C TYR A 800 22.42 17.69 20.51
N VAL A 801 22.63 16.45 20.04
CA VAL A 801 21.94 15.25 20.52
C VAL A 801 22.48 14.87 21.91
N GLN A 802 21.64 15.00 22.93
CA GLN A 802 21.96 14.71 24.32
C GLN A 802 22.04 13.20 24.57
N TRP A 803 21.03 12.48 24.06
CA TRP A 803 20.96 11.03 24.05
C TRP A 803 20.09 10.55 22.89
N LYS A 804 20.27 9.29 22.49
CA LYS A 804 19.41 8.59 21.55
C LYS A 804 19.20 7.13 21.97
N ILE A 805 18.04 6.57 21.67
CA ILE A 805 17.71 5.17 21.93
C ILE A 805 17.06 4.53 20.70
N GLN A 806 17.40 3.27 20.43
CA GLN A 806 16.75 2.44 19.41
C GLN A 806 15.56 1.72 20.05
N LEU A 807 14.35 1.93 19.54
CA LEU A 807 13.15 1.23 19.97
C LEU A 807 12.81 0.06 19.01
N GLU A 808 11.84 -0.78 19.36
CA GLU A 808 11.57 -2.02 18.60
C GLU A 808 10.73 -1.78 17.33
N GLY A 809 10.17 -0.59 17.13
CA GLY A 809 9.35 -0.22 15.97
C GLY A 809 9.42 1.25 15.61
N ARG A 810 9.00 1.58 14.38
CA ARG A 810 8.95 2.96 13.87
C ARG A 810 8.17 3.90 14.79
N ILE A 811 8.61 5.15 14.88
CA ILE A 811 8.03 6.15 15.77
C ILE A 811 7.34 7.23 14.92
N GLU A 812 6.04 7.03 14.70
CA GLU A 812 5.13 8.04 14.13
C GLU A 812 4.37 8.81 15.23
N CYS A 813 4.42 8.30 16.47
CA CYS A 813 3.77 8.90 17.63
C CYS A 813 4.52 10.18 18.05
N SER A 814 3.77 11.28 18.20
CA SER A 814 4.32 12.49 18.83
C SER A 814 4.39 12.26 20.34
N ALA A 815 5.49 12.68 20.99
CA ALA A 815 5.72 12.37 22.40
C ALA A 815 4.93 13.25 23.39
N ALA A 816 4.95 12.86 24.66
CA ALA A 816 4.50 13.65 25.80
C ALA A 816 5.54 13.60 26.96
N ILE A 817 5.44 14.52 27.93
CA ILE A 817 6.30 14.55 29.14
C ILE A 817 5.43 14.52 30.41
N LEU A 818 5.81 13.67 31.37
CA LEU A 818 5.08 13.49 32.63
C LEU A 818 5.00 14.77 33.48
N GLY A 819 4.04 14.78 34.42
CA GLY A 819 3.74 15.87 35.36
C GLY A 819 4.93 16.42 36.17
N ASP A 820 5.98 15.62 36.32
CA ASP A 820 7.17 15.85 37.14
C ASP A 820 8.46 16.04 36.30
N PHE A 821 8.37 15.96 34.97
CA PHE A 821 9.51 15.93 34.04
C PHE A 821 10.53 14.82 34.35
N SER A 822 10.10 13.69 34.92
CA SER A 822 10.94 12.50 35.13
C SER A 822 11.06 11.67 33.85
N GLN A 823 9.96 11.47 33.13
CA GLN A 823 9.90 10.57 31.97
C GLN A 823 9.19 11.19 30.76
N VAL A 824 9.73 10.91 29.58
CA VAL A 824 9.14 11.16 28.26
C VAL A 824 8.40 9.90 27.81
N VAL A 825 7.22 10.05 27.22
CA VAL A 825 6.36 8.93 26.84
C VAL A 825 6.03 8.98 25.35
N VAL A 826 6.27 7.87 24.65
CA VAL A 826 6.16 7.78 23.19
C VAL A 826 5.70 6.39 22.73
N GLY A 827 4.81 6.34 21.72
CA GLY A 827 4.31 5.11 21.11
C GLY A 827 5.11 4.68 19.88
N CYS A 828 5.05 3.40 19.52
CA CYS A 828 5.64 2.88 18.29
C CYS A 828 4.68 2.01 17.45
N TYR A 829 5.13 1.69 16.23
CA TYR A 829 4.41 0.86 15.27
C TYR A 829 4.13 -0.57 15.80
N GLU A 830 5.00 -1.14 16.62
CA GLU A 830 4.79 -2.47 17.24
C GLU A 830 3.84 -2.43 18.46
N GLY A 831 3.09 -1.34 18.64
CA GLY A 831 2.05 -1.20 19.65
C GLY A 831 2.55 -0.98 21.08
N LYS A 832 3.87 -0.84 21.27
CA LYS A 832 4.48 -0.50 22.55
C LYS A 832 4.38 1.00 22.80
N LEU A 833 4.04 1.36 24.04
CA LEU A 833 4.22 2.67 24.63
C LEU A 833 5.43 2.60 25.58
N TYR A 834 6.45 3.41 25.32
CA TYR A 834 7.67 3.47 26.11
C TYR A 834 7.63 4.67 27.05
N PHE A 835 8.06 4.45 28.30
CA PHE A 835 8.32 5.49 29.30
C PHE A 835 9.83 5.56 29.48
N LEU A 836 10.43 6.68 29.08
CA LEU A 836 11.89 6.86 28.96
C LEU A 836 12.36 7.94 29.94
N ASP A 837 13.43 7.68 30.68
CA ASP A 837 14.07 8.66 31.57
C ASP A 837 14.45 9.93 30.78
N TYR A 838 13.97 11.08 31.23
CA TYR A 838 14.19 12.38 30.58
C TYR A 838 15.67 12.73 30.38
N SER A 839 16.53 12.37 31.33
CA SER A 839 17.95 12.77 31.39
C SER A 839 18.87 11.90 30.54
N ASN A 840 18.50 10.66 30.26
CA ASN A 840 19.40 9.67 29.64
C ASN A 840 18.74 8.70 28.65
N GLY A 841 17.42 8.72 28.50
CA GLY A 841 16.67 7.91 27.53
C GLY A 841 16.50 6.44 27.89
N ASN A 842 16.95 5.98 29.07
CA ASN A 842 16.75 4.60 29.50
C ASN A 842 15.25 4.29 29.66
N ILE A 843 14.86 3.07 29.29
CA ILE A 843 13.48 2.59 29.45
C ILE A 843 13.20 2.36 30.94
N CYS A 844 12.33 3.18 31.52
CA CYS A 844 11.81 3.01 32.88
C CYS A 844 10.70 1.96 32.93
N TRP A 845 9.76 2.05 32.00
CA TRP A 845 8.59 1.16 31.89
C TRP A 845 8.13 1.05 30.43
N THR A 846 7.38 -0.02 30.11
CA THR A 846 6.70 -0.17 28.81
C THR A 846 5.32 -0.76 28.99
N PHE A 847 4.38 -0.34 28.14
CA PHE A 847 3.04 -0.92 28.05
C PHE A 847 2.77 -1.42 26.63
N GLN A 848 2.16 -2.60 26.48
CA GLN A 848 1.89 -3.23 25.19
C GLN A 848 0.39 -3.14 24.86
N THR A 849 0.05 -2.39 23.81
CA THR A 849 -1.27 -2.47 23.15
C THR A 849 -1.25 -3.55 22.05
N THR A 850 -2.39 -3.91 21.46
CA THR A 850 -2.49 -5.05 20.53
C THR A 850 -2.35 -4.71 19.04
N ARG A 851 -2.15 -3.42 18.70
CA ARG A 851 -1.81 -2.87 17.38
C ARG A 851 -1.04 -1.55 17.55
N GLU A 852 -0.71 -0.86 16.45
CA GLU A 852 0.13 0.35 16.46
C GLU A 852 -0.34 1.45 17.44
N VAL A 853 0.60 2.19 18.04
CA VAL A 853 0.32 3.42 18.80
C VAL A 853 0.83 4.61 18.01
N LYS A 854 -0.08 5.32 17.33
CA LYS A 854 0.21 6.58 16.61
C LYS A 854 -0.37 7.82 17.29
N SER A 855 -1.46 7.67 18.05
CA SER A 855 -2.01 8.75 18.89
C SER A 855 -0.92 9.31 19.80
N GLN A 856 -0.77 10.64 19.82
CA GLN A 856 -0.03 11.30 20.90
C GLN A 856 -0.68 10.91 22.25
N PRO A 857 0.10 10.56 23.29
CA PRO A 857 -0.43 10.33 24.63
C PRO A 857 -0.73 11.66 25.33
N VAL A 858 -1.72 11.71 26.22
CA VAL A 858 -2.04 12.91 27.01
C VAL A 858 -1.99 12.62 28.50
N VAL A 859 -1.33 13.49 29.27
CA VAL A 859 -1.07 13.32 30.70
C VAL A 859 -2.18 13.99 31.52
N ASP A 860 -2.93 13.20 32.29
CA ASP A 860 -3.87 13.67 33.31
C ASP A 860 -3.09 13.88 34.63
N ILE A 861 -2.47 15.05 34.77
CA ILE A 861 -1.64 15.39 35.94
C ILE A 861 -2.46 15.29 37.25
N ARG A 862 -3.76 15.62 37.22
CA ARG A 862 -4.62 15.56 38.42
C ARG A 862 -4.87 14.14 38.92
N ARG A 863 -4.74 13.13 38.04
CA ARG A 863 -4.99 11.71 38.35
C ARG A 863 -3.75 10.81 38.24
N GLN A 864 -2.61 11.37 37.83
CA GLN A 864 -1.37 10.64 37.53
C GLN A 864 -1.55 9.56 36.45
N LEU A 865 -2.36 9.86 35.43
CA LEU A 865 -2.64 8.93 34.33
C LEU A 865 -2.10 9.41 32.98
N ILE A 866 -1.89 8.48 32.07
CA ILE A 866 -1.79 8.74 30.63
C ILE A 866 -2.98 8.14 29.89
N TRP A 867 -3.59 8.96 29.05
CA TRP A 867 -4.60 8.57 28.07
C TRP A 867 -3.94 8.37 26.71
N CYS A 868 -4.04 7.16 26.15
CA CYS A 868 -3.33 6.80 24.92
C CYS A 868 -4.20 5.94 23.99
N GLY A 869 -4.35 6.37 22.73
CA GLY A 869 -5.13 5.67 21.71
C GLY A 869 -4.29 4.66 20.91
N SER A 870 -4.83 3.47 20.69
CA SER A 870 -4.22 2.45 19.81
C SER A 870 -5.04 2.23 18.54
N HIS A 871 -4.36 1.72 17.51
CA HIS A 871 -5.00 1.16 16.32
C HIS A 871 -5.87 -0.06 16.61
N ASP A 872 -5.75 -0.70 17.79
CA ASP A 872 -6.57 -1.83 18.24
C ASP A 872 -8.01 -1.46 18.64
N HIS A 873 -8.38 -0.22 18.35
CA HIS A 873 -9.69 0.38 18.57
C HIS A 873 -10.00 0.71 20.03
N ASN A 874 -8.97 0.83 20.90
CA ASN A 874 -9.16 1.17 22.30
C ASN A 874 -8.35 2.41 22.74
N LEU A 875 -8.98 3.21 23.60
CA LEU A 875 -8.30 4.20 24.43
C LEU A 875 -7.90 3.53 25.76
N TYR A 876 -6.63 3.64 26.12
CA TYR A 876 -6.06 3.12 27.35
C TYR A 876 -5.89 4.24 28.39
N ALA A 877 -6.17 3.93 29.65
CA ALA A 877 -5.87 4.76 30.81
C ALA A 877 -4.81 4.05 31.66
N LEU A 878 -3.58 4.58 31.63
CA LEU A 878 -2.40 3.99 32.24
C LEU A 878 -1.99 4.78 33.48
N ASP A 879 -1.84 4.10 34.61
CA ASP A 879 -1.22 4.67 35.80
C ASP A 879 0.31 4.62 35.62
N TYR A 880 0.95 5.78 35.63
CA TYR A 880 2.40 5.88 35.45
C TYR A 880 3.20 5.83 36.76
N VAL A 881 2.51 5.76 37.91
CA VAL A 881 3.11 5.59 39.25
C VAL A 881 3.10 4.12 39.65
N ASP A 882 1.95 3.46 39.51
CA ASP A 882 1.76 2.02 39.79
C ASP A 882 2.09 1.12 38.56
N HIS A 883 2.55 1.73 37.46
CA HIS A 883 2.99 1.05 36.23
C HIS A 883 1.99 0.01 35.68
N CYS A 884 0.70 0.37 35.63
CA CYS A 884 -0.37 -0.54 35.24
C CYS A 884 -1.44 0.11 34.34
N CYS A 885 -2.27 -0.71 33.69
CA CYS A 885 -3.41 -0.24 32.91
C CYS A 885 -4.68 -0.32 33.77
N LEU A 886 -5.19 0.82 34.23
CA LEU A 886 -6.40 0.87 35.06
C LEU A 886 -7.69 0.69 34.24
N TYR A 887 -7.70 1.16 32.99
CA TYR A 887 -8.91 1.12 32.17
C TYR A 887 -8.62 1.03 30.67
N LYS A 888 -9.52 0.37 29.93
CA LYS A 888 -9.48 0.17 28.48
C LYS A 888 -10.88 0.38 27.90
N VAL A 889 -11.03 1.36 27.01
CA VAL A 889 -12.33 1.77 26.46
C VAL A 889 -12.38 1.47 24.95
N PRO A 890 -13.31 0.64 24.46
CA PRO A 890 -13.45 0.36 23.03
C PRO A 890 -14.15 1.50 22.29
N CYS A 891 -13.43 2.13 21.35
CA CYS A 891 -13.84 3.32 20.59
C CYS A 891 -14.28 3.02 19.14
N GLY A 892 -14.57 1.76 18.81
CA GLY A 892 -15.24 1.35 17.55
C GLY A 892 -14.39 1.40 16.27
N GLY A 893 -13.28 2.13 16.28
CA GLY A 893 -12.31 2.23 15.20
C GLY A 893 -10.94 2.62 15.75
N SER A 894 -9.91 2.61 14.90
CA SER A 894 -8.53 2.94 15.28
C SER A 894 -8.41 4.41 15.69
N ILE A 895 -7.57 4.70 16.69
CA ILE A 895 -7.39 6.07 17.20
C ILE A 895 -6.05 6.61 16.69
N PHE A 896 -6.13 7.61 15.79
CA PHE A 896 -4.98 8.32 15.22
C PHE A 896 -4.75 9.67 15.90
N GLY A 897 -5.82 10.43 16.13
CA GLY A 897 -5.76 11.75 16.77
C GLY A 897 -5.60 11.67 18.28
N SER A 898 -4.93 12.66 18.87
CA SER A 898 -4.85 12.83 20.33
C SER A 898 -6.25 12.87 20.95
N PRO A 899 -6.49 12.20 22.09
CA PRO A 899 -7.62 12.51 22.95
C PRO A 899 -7.48 13.94 23.52
N VAL A 900 -8.55 14.48 24.09
CA VAL A 900 -8.57 15.78 24.78
C VAL A 900 -9.14 15.61 26.18
N ILE A 901 -8.47 16.19 27.18
CA ILE A 901 -8.94 16.25 28.57
C ILE A 901 -9.72 17.55 28.79
N ASP A 902 -10.95 17.44 29.29
CA ASP A 902 -11.78 18.54 29.75
C ASP A 902 -11.85 18.49 31.28
N GLU A 903 -10.95 19.25 31.93
CA GLU A 903 -10.89 19.31 33.39
C GLU A 903 -12.15 19.92 34.01
N LYS A 904 -12.75 20.91 33.31
CA LYS A 904 -13.91 21.70 33.75
C LYS A 904 -15.16 20.84 33.91
N ASN A 905 -15.44 19.98 32.93
CA ASN A 905 -16.52 18.99 33.03
C ASN A 905 -16.06 17.67 33.65
N SER A 906 -14.73 17.47 33.82
CA SER A 906 -14.07 16.22 34.19
C SER A 906 -14.45 15.07 33.27
N ALA A 907 -14.09 15.25 32.00
CA ALA A 907 -14.30 14.31 30.92
C ALA A 907 -13.02 14.13 30.07
N VAL A 908 -12.95 13.05 29.30
CA VAL A 908 -12.00 12.85 28.20
C VAL A 908 -12.79 12.55 26.93
N TYR A 909 -12.44 13.23 25.84
CA TYR A 909 -13.03 13.03 24.52
C TYR A 909 -12.00 12.40 23.59
N VAL A 910 -12.41 11.38 22.84
CA VAL A 910 -11.57 10.71 21.83
C VAL A 910 -12.40 10.40 20.59
N ALA A 911 -11.76 10.46 19.42
CA ALA A 911 -12.37 10.16 18.13
C ALA A 911 -11.64 9.00 17.43
N SER A 912 -12.32 8.31 16.52
CA SER A 912 -11.78 7.14 15.83
C SER A 912 -12.08 7.10 14.34
N THR A 913 -11.39 6.20 13.62
CA THR A 913 -11.60 5.98 12.19
C THR A 913 -12.96 5.39 11.82
N SER A 914 -13.78 4.93 12.76
CA SER A 914 -15.19 4.57 12.47
C SER A 914 -16.12 5.79 12.42
N GLY A 915 -15.61 6.99 12.69
CA GLY A 915 -16.42 8.19 12.91
C GLY A 915 -17.07 8.27 14.29
N ARG A 916 -16.66 7.40 15.23
CA ARG A 916 -17.15 7.42 16.61
C ARG A 916 -16.40 8.46 17.43
N ILE A 917 -17.12 9.32 18.14
CA ILE A 917 -16.59 10.12 19.24
C ILE A 917 -17.10 9.53 20.56
N THR A 918 -16.19 9.29 21.50
CA THR A 918 -16.47 8.71 22.81
C THR A 918 -16.12 9.74 23.89
N ALA A 919 -17.07 10.03 24.79
CA ALA A 919 -16.86 10.86 25.96
C ALA A 919 -16.83 10.01 27.23
N ILE A 920 -15.82 10.20 28.08
CA ILE A 920 -15.55 9.37 29.26
C ILE A 920 -15.47 10.24 30.50
N SER A 921 -16.25 9.92 31.53
CA SER A 921 -16.25 10.60 32.83
C SER A 921 -14.98 10.25 33.61
N THR A 922 -14.26 11.27 34.06
CA THR A 922 -13.07 11.11 34.94
C THR A 922 -13.36 11.47 36.40
N LYS A 923 -14.64 11.51 36.79
CA LYS A 923 -15.09 11.89 38.16
C LYS A 923 -14.95 10.77 39.19
N SER A 924 -14.99 9.51 38.77
CA SER A 924 -14.95 8.33 39.64
C SER A 924 -14.46 7.11 38.87
N MET A 925 -13.75 6.21 39.55
CA MET A 925 -13.42 4.88 39.03
C MET A 925 -14.52 3.85 39.39
N PRO A 926 -14.81 2.87 38.52
CA PRO A 926 -14.34 2.75 37.13
C PRO A 926 -14.91 3.88 36.26
N PHE A 927 -14.13 4.35 35.29
CA PHE A 927 -14.57 5.43 34.41
C PHE A 927 -15.80 5.01 33.59
N SER A 928 -16.77 5.91 33.48
CA SER A 928 -18.04 5.65 32.78
C SER A 928 -18.12 6.44 31.47
N ILE A 929 -18.64 5.82 30.42
CA ILE A 929 -18.95 6.53 29.17
C ILE A 929 -20.11 7.50 29.44
N LEU A 930 -19.90 8.79 29.16
CA LEU A 930 -20.90 9.85 29.29
C LEU A 930 -21.86 9.83 28.09
N TRP A 931 -21.30 9.76 26.89
CA TRP A 931 -22.02 9.69 25.62
C TRP A 931 -21.14 9.11 24.51
N LEU A 932 -21.81 8.65 23.46
CA LEU A 932 -21.23 8.13 22.22
C LEU A 932 -21.92 8.85 21.06
N LEU A 933 -21.14 9.35 20.11
CA LEU A 933 -21.68 9.99 18.91
C LEU A 933 -21.07 9.34 17.67
N GLU A 934 -21.91 8.72 16.85
CA GLU A 934 -21.52 8.28 15.52
C GLU A 934 -21.66 9.42 14.51
N LEU A 935 -20.64 9.57 13.67
CA LEU A 935 -20.58 10.54 12.57
C LEU A 935 -20.47 9.87 11.20
N GLU A 936 -20.31 8.53 11.16
CA GLU A 936 -20.22 7.66 9.97
C GLU A 936 -19.06 7.98 8.98
N VAL A 937 -18.33 9.08 9.20
CA VAL A 937 -17.14 9.49 8.45
C VAL A 937 -15.91 9.40 9.37
N PRO A 938 -14.77 8.83 8.92
CA PRO A 938 -13.57 8.70 9.73
C PRO A 938 -13.02 10.01 10.28
N VAL A 939 -12.46 9.95 11.51
CA VAL A 939 -11.66 11.01 12.14
C VAL A 939 -10.20 10.54 12.25
N PHE A 940 -9.28 11.30 11.66
CA PHE A 940 -7.83 11.06 11.76
C PHE A 940 -7.10 12.14 12.57
N GLY A 941 -7.53 13.40 12.46
CA GLY A 941 -6.97 14.50 13.23
C GLY A 941 -7.33 14.41 14.72
N SER A 942 -6.47 14.97 15.57
CA SER A 942 -6.79 15.22 16.98
C SER A 942 -8.04 16.07 17.11
N LEU A 943 -8.82 15.82 18.17
CA LEU A 943 -9.84 16.76 18.62
C LEU A 943 -9.18 18.03 19.16
N ALA A 944 -9.90 19.15 19.14
CA ALA A 944 -9.50 20.39 19.79
C ALA A 944 -10.67 20.93 20.64
N MET A 945 -10.41 21.77 21.64
CA MET A 945 -11.44 22.31 22.53
C MET A 945 -11.35 23.84 22.63
N SER A 946 -12.45 24.54 22.36
CA SER A 946 -12.48 26.02 22.44
C SER A 946 -12.80 26.51 23.86
N SER A 947 -11.87 27.24 24.47
CA SER A 947 -12.15 28.05 25.67
C SER A 947 -12.97 29.30 25.28
N PRO A 948 -13.92 29.81 26.11
CA PRO A 948 -14.31 29.33 27.44
C PRO A 948 -15.52 28.38 27.44
N ASN A 949 -16.20 28.21 26.30
CA ASN A 949 -17.47 27.50 26.19
C ASN A 949 -17.33 25.97 26.25
N GLY A 950 -16.16 25.43 25.89
CA GLY A 950 -15.88 23.99 25.92
C GLY A 950 -16.40 23.23 24.69
N TYR A 951 -16.59 23.89 23.54
CA TYR A 951 -16.95 23.19 22.32
C TYR A 951 -15.80 22.30 21.85
N ILE A 952 -16.12 21.06 21.49
CA ILE A 952 -15.21 20.06 20.95
C ILE A 952 -15.25 20.19 19.43
N ILE A 953 -14.14 20.60 18.83
CA ILE A 953 -14.00 20.66 17.38
C ILE A 953 -13.52 19.31 16.85
N CYS A 954 -14.22 18.80 15.84
CA CYS A 954 -13.88 17.59 15.11
C CYS A 954 -13.81 17.87 13.61
N CYS A 955 -12.79 17.31 12.94
CA CYS A 955 -12.59 17.41 11.50
C CYS A 955 -12.76 16.03 10.85
N LEU A 956 -13.61 15.95 9.82
CA LEU A 956 -13.97 14.72 9.12
C LEU A 956 -13.25 14.61 7.78
N VAL A 957 -12.85 13.38 7.42
CA VAL A 957 -12.16 13.10 6.16
C VAL A 957 -12.95 13.54 4.92
N ASP A 958 -14.28 13.57 4.96
CA ASP A 958 -15.11 14.02 3.82
C ASP A 958 -15.20 15.57 3.65
N GLY A 959 -14.42 16.32 4.44
CA GLY A 959 -14.34 17.78 4.37
C GLY A 959 -15.33 18.52 5.27
N HIS A 960 -15.96 17.85 6.25
CA HIS A 960 -16.77 18.54 7.25
C HIS A 960 -15.97 18.95 8.49
N VAL A 961 -16.28 20.14 9.01
CA VAL A 961 -15.86 20.59 10.35
C VAL A 961 -17.10 20.67 11.24
N LEU A 962 -16.99 20.16 12.46
CA LEU A 962 -18.06 20.08 13.46
C LEU A 962 -17.63 20.77 14.76
N ALA A 963 -18.56 21.48 15.39
CA ALA A 963 -18.49 21.79 16.81
C ALA A 963 -19.56 20.98 17.56
N LEU A 964 -19.16 20.30 18.62
CA LEU A 964 -20.04 19.64 19.59
C LEU A 964 -19.99 20.38 20.91
N ASP A 965 -21.09 20.38 21.67
CA ASP A 965 -21.04 20.78 23.08
C ASP A 965 -20.55 19.61 23.98
N PRO A 966 -20.25 19.84 25.28
CA PRO A 966 -19.89 18.80 26.23
C PRO A 966 -20.93 17.68 26.46
N THR A 967 -22.14 17.79 25.88
CA THR A 967 -23.18 16.74 25.90
C THR A 967 -23.16 15.84 24.65
N GLY A 968 -22.31 16.15 23.67
CA GLY A 968 -22.25 15.49 22.37
C GLY A 968 -23.24 16.04 21.36
N SER A 969 -23.95 17.12 21.68
CA SER A 969 -24.92 17.73 20.77
C SER A 969 -24.20 18.54 19.68
N LYS A 970 -24.57 18.30 18.41
CA LYS A 970 -24.01 18.99 17.23
C LYS A 970 -24.45 20.46 17.25
N PHE A 971 -23.53 21.36 17.60
CA PHE A 971 -23.79 22.80 17.73
C PHE A 971 -23.75 23.50 16.37
N TRP A 972 -22.75 23.19 15.55
CA TRP A 972 -22.75 23.54 14.12
C TRP A 972 -21.96 22.51 13.28
N LYS A 973 -22.23 22.49 11.97
CA LYS A 973 -21.50 21.72 10.95
C LYS A 973 -21.25 22.61 9.74
N HIS A 974 -20.01 22.66 9.25
CA HIS A 974 -19.64 23.29 7.98
C HIS A 974 -19.07 22.23 7.02
N LYS A 975 -19.13 22.45 5.71
CA LYS A 975 -18.41 21.63 4.71
C LYS A 975 -17.52 22.50 3.84
N ILE A 976 -16.23 22.15 3.74
CA ILE A 976 -15.25 22.79 2.86
C ILE A 976 -15.05 21.96 1.58
N SER A 977 -14.25 22.47 0.63
CA SER A 977 -14.08 21.88 -0.70
C SER A 977 -13.05 20.74 -0.79
N GLY A 978 -12.35 20.41 0.31
CA GLY A 978 -11.31 19.37 0.32
C GLY A 978 -11.31 18.51 1.61
N PRO A 979 -10.73 17.29 1.55
CA PRO A 979 -10.73 16.34 2.66
C PRO A 979 -9.72 16.72 3.76
N ILE A 980 -10.09 16.48 5.03
CA ILE A 980 -9.31 16.91 6.19
C ILE A 980 -8.69 15.70 6.91
N PHE A 981 -7.37 15.75 7.10
CA PHE A 981 -6.61 14.78 7.92
C PHE A 981 -5.88 15.46 9.09
N ALA A 982 -5.77 16.78 9.05
CA ALA A 982 -5.28 17.60 10.15
C ALA A 982 -6.24 17.57 11.36
N GLY A 983 -5.70 17.73 12.56
CA GLY A 983 -6.49 18.20 13.71
C GLY A 983 -6.70 19.71 13.61
N ALA A 984 -7.76 20.23 14.24
CA ALA A 984 -7.98 21.68 14.31
C ALA A 984 -6.97 22.35 15.25
N CYS A 985 -6.54 23.57 14.92
CA CYS A 985 -5.69 24.41 15.77
C CYS A 985 -6.53 25.51 16.44
N ILE A 986 -6.33 25.72 17.75
CA ILE A 986 -7.00 26.73 18.58
C ILE A 986 -5.92 27.33 19.50
N CYS A 987 -5.93 28.65 19.67
CA CYS A 987 -4.83 29.40 20.28
C CYS A 987 -5.34 30.61 21.07
N SER A 988 -4.69 30.98 22.17
CA SER A 988 -5.05 32.14 22.98
C SER A 988 -4.80 33.49 22.28
N ALA A 989 -3.87 33.54 21.33
CA ALA A 989 -3.62 34.72 20.48
C ALA A 989 -4.67 34.91 19.36
N LEU A 990 -5.46 33.86 19.04
CA LEU A 990 -6.58 33.91 18.11
C LEU A 990 -7.86 33.30 18.74
N PRO A 991 -8.35 33.85 19.87
CA PRO A 991 -9.38 33.21 20.69
C PRO A 991 -10.77 33.20 20.03
N SER A 992 -10.95 33.96 18.95
CA SER A 992 -12.15 34.02 18.12
C SER A 992 -12.06 33.17 16.85
N GLN A 993 -11.02 32.34 16.70
CA GLN A 993 -10.76 31.56 15.47
C GLN A 993 -10.42 30.10 15.78
N VAL A 994 -10.84 29.20 14.89
CA VAL A 994 -10.42 27.79 14.83
C VAL A 994 -9.83 27.55 13.44
N LEU A 995 -8.58 27.11 13.35
CA LEU A 995 -7.92 26.90 12.08
C LEU A 995 -7.94 25.42 11.66
N VAL A 996 -8.25 25.17 10.39
CA VAL A 996 -8.33 23.83 9.81
C VAL A 996 -7.64 23.81 8.45
N CYS A 997 -6.63 22.96 8.31
CA CYS A 997 -5.92 22.75 7.05
C CYS A 997 -6.54 21.58 6.26
N SER A 998 -6.55 21.68 4.93
CA SER A 998 -7.15 20.67 4.05
C SER A 998 -6.24 20.28 2.88
N ARG A 999 -6.39 19.04 2.40
CA ARG A 999 -5.57 18.50 1.30
C ARG A 999 -5.89 19.11 -0.07
N ASN A 1000 -6.83 20.06 -0.17
CA ASN A 1000 -7.01 20.91 -1.35
C ASN A 1000 -6.00 22.09 -1.41
N GLY A 1001 -5.18 22.28 -0.37
CA GLY A 1001 -4.23 23.39 -0.24
C GLY A 1001 -4.77 24.62 0.50
N SER A 1002 -6.03 24.59 0.96
CA SER A 1002 -6.62 25.69 1.72
C SER A 1002 -6.53 25.51 3.23
N ILE A 1003 -6.23 26.62 3.91
CA ILE A 1003 -6.33 26.83 5.35
C ILE A 1003 -7.60 27.66 5.60
N TYR A 1004 -8.49 27.14 6.43
CA TYR A 1004 -9.76 27.78 6.78
C TYR A 1004 -9.74 28.27 8.22
N SER A 1005 -10.21 29.49 8.44
CA SER A 1005 -10.49 30.01 9.78
C SER A 1005 -12.00 30.04 10.05
N PHE A 1006 -12.43 29.44 11.17
CA PHE A 1006 -13.83 29.39 11.57
C PHE A 1006 -14.09 30.18 12.86
N GLU A 1007 -15.22 30.88 12.91
CA GLU A 1007 -15.79 31.46 14.14
C GLU A 1007 -16.28 30.32 15.07
N PRO A 1008 -15.68 30.10 16.26
CA PRO A 1008 -15.98 28.95 17.13
C PRO A 1008 -17.46 28.84 17.52
N GLU A 1009 -18.16 29.97 17.61
CA GLU A 1009 -19.56 30.02 18.06
C GLU A 1009 -20.59 29.79 16.95
N LYS A 1010 -20.22 29.92 15.67
CA LYS A 1010 -21.21 29.97 14.57
C LYS A 1010 -20.82 29.14 13.34
N GLY A 1011 -19.61 28.59 13.29
CA GLY A 1011 -19.13 27.81 12.15
C GLY A 1011 -19.05 28.62 10.86
N ARG A 1012 -18.89 29.95 10.96
CA ARG A 1012 -18.71 30.83 9.81
C ARG A 1012 -17.24 30.84 9.43
N ILE A 1013 -16.94 30.71 8.14
CA ILE A 1013 -15.59 30.98 7.64
C ILE A 1013 -15.34 32.49 7.79
N LEU A 1014 -14.26 32.83 8.50
CA LEU A 1014 -13.76 34.19 8.69
C LEU A 1014 -12.83 34.60 7.55
N TRP A 1015 -11.98 33.66 7.12
CA TRP A 1015 -11.12 33.76 5.94
C TRP A 1015 -10.70 32.37 5.45
N GLU A 1016 -10.28 32.30 4.19
CA GLU A 1016 -9.63 31.15 3.56
C GLU A 1016 -8.31 31.64 2.94
N TYR A 1017 -7.22 30.92 3.18
CA TYR A 1017 -5.93 31.16 2.52
C TYR A 1017 -5.53 29.89 1.76
N ASN A 1018 -5.31 30.00 0.45
CA ASN A 1018 -4.89 28.87 -0.38
C ASN A 1018 -3.38 28.92 -0.64
N VAL A 1019 -2.68 27.89 -0.17
CA VAL A 1019 -1.22 27.69 -0.30
C VAL A 1019 -0.81 27.28 -1.73
N GLY A 1020 -1.71 26.59 -2.45
CA GLY A 1020 -1.48 25.97 -3.76
C GLY A 1020 -1.26 24.45 -3.67
N ASP A 1021 -0.59 23.99 -2.61
CA ASP A 1021 -0.10 22.61 -2.46
C ASP A 1021 -0.84 21.86 -1.32
N PRO A 1022 -1.08 20.53 -1.43
CA PRO A 1022 -1.83 19.77 -0.43
C PRO A 1022 -1.24 19.86 0.99
N ILE A 1023 -2.07 20.23 1.97
CA ILE A 1023 -1.66 20.31 3.38
C ILE A 1023 -1.98 18.99 4.10
N THR A 1024 -0.94 18.43 4.73
CA THR A 1024 -0.94 17.11 5.35
C THR A 1024 -1.02 17.13 6.88
N ALA A 1025 -0.49 18.18 7.53
CA ALA A 1025 -0.46 18.30 8.98
C ALA A 1025 -1.39 19.41 9.52
N SER A 1026 -1.40 19.58 10.84
CA SER A 1026 -2.03 20.73 11.51
C SER A 1026 -1.09 21.92 11.54
N ALA A 1027 -1.62 23.10 11.19
CA ALA A 1027 -0.98 24.39 11.45
C ALA A 1027 -0.74 24.66 12.95
N TYR A 1028 0.19 25.55 13.23
CA TYR A 1028 0.61 25.94 14.59
C TYR A 1028 0.68 27.48 14.70
N ILE A 1029 0.37 28.05 15.87
CA ILE A 1029 0.41 29.50 16.11
C ILE A 1029 1.42 29.79 17.22
N ASP A 1030 2.39 30.68 16.96
CA ASP A 1030 3.41 31.08 17.94
C ASP A 1030 2.82 32.11 18.93
N GLU A 1031 2.40 31.63 20.11
CA GLU A 1031 1.92 32.48 21.21
C GLU A 1031 2.99 33.37 21.86
N HIS A 1032 4.26 33.23 21.46
CA HIS A 1032 5.41 33.89 22.08
C HIS A 1032 6.08 34.95 21.19
N LEU A 1033 5.49 35.24 20.02
CA LEU A 1033 5.98 36.24 19.07
C LEU A 1033 4.97 37.39 18.87
N CYS A 1034 4.91 38.33 19.84
CA CYS A 1034 4.09 39.54 19.66
C CYS A 1034 4.74 40.50 18.65
N LEU A 1035 4.37 40.36 17.37
CA LEU A 1035 4.45 41.49 16.44
C LEU A 1035 3.66 42.67 17.03
N THR A 1036 4.00 43.91 16.68
CA THR A 1036 3.39 45.12 17.28
C THR A 1036 1.92 45.33 16.86
N SER A 1037 1.05 44.50 17.45
CA SER A 1037 -0.25 43.98 16.98
C SER A 1037 -0.20 43.34 15.59
N ASP A 1038 0.04 42.02 15.55
CA ASP A 1038 -0.94 41.03 15.03
C ASP A 1038 -0.30 39.61 14.99
N PRO A 1039 -1.06 38.51 15.18
CA PRO A 1039 -0.51 37.17 15.35
C PRO A 1039 0.04 36.54 14.06
N SER A 1040 1.20 35.89 14.17
CA SER A 1040 1.77 35.04 13.12
C SER A 1040 1.31 33.59 13.22
N LEU A 1041 0.95 33.01 12.09
CA LEU A 1041 0.47 31.65 11.90
C LEU A 1041 1.49 30.87 11.06
N LEU A 1042 1.80 29.64 11.44
CA LEU A 1042 2.62 28.74 10.65
C LEU A 1042 1.77 27.60 10.08
N SER A 1043 1.92 27.31 8.79
CA SER A 1043 1.40 26.11 8.15
C SER A 1043 2.48 25.45 7.31
N ASP A 1044 2.39 24.15 7.13
CA ASP A 1044 3.15 23.37 6.17
C ASP A 1044 2.31 23.03 4.93
N SER A 1045 2.98 22.47 3.92
CA SER A 1045 2.40 21.73 2.80
C SER A 1045 3.44 20.73 2.27
N SER A 1046 3.09 19.91 1.26
CA SER A 1046 4.02 18.97 0.62
C SER A 1046 5.28 19.68 0.10
N GLY A 1047 6.40 19.54 0.83
CA GLY A 1047 7.71 20.14 0.50
C GLY A 1047 7.98 21.54 1.06
N HIS A 1048 7.03 22.19 1.76
CA HIS A 1048 7.19 23.60 2.16
C HIS A 1048 6.76 23.90 3.60
N VAL A 1049 7.45 24.87 4.22
CA VAL A 1049 7.08 25.51 5.49
C VAL A 1049 6.75 26.98 5.22
N ILE A 1050 5.57 27.43 5.61
CA ILE A 1050 5.01 28.73 5.25
C ILE A 1050 4.62 29.50 6.52
N LEU A 1051 5.13 30.73 6.62
CA LEU A 1051 4.80 31.68 7.67
C LEU A 1051 3.81 32.71 7.13
N LEU A 1052 2.61 32.67 7.69
CA LEU A 1052 1.51 33.59 7.44
C LEU A 1052 1.39 34.61 8.59
N ARG A 1053 0.77 35.75 8.32
CA ARG A 1053 0.36 36.73 9.35
C ARG A 1053 -1.13 37.00 9.23
N VAL A 1054 -1.84 36.93 10.35
CA VAL A 1054 -3.30 37.16 10.43
C VAL A 1054 -3.54 38.56 10.98
N ASN A 1055 -3.56 39.54 10.08
CA ASN A 1055 -3.72 40.95 10.43
C ASN A 1055 -5.19 41.31 10.67
N MET A 1056 -5.43 42.32 11.52
CA MET A 1056 -6.76 42.84 11.86
C MET A 1056 -6.93 44.29 11.40
N ASP A 1057 -7.81 44.54 10.43
CA ASP A 1057 -8.12 45.91 10.01
C ASP A 1057 -9.03 46.64 11.02
N ALA A 1058 -9.13 47.96 10.92
CA ALA A 1058 -9.94 48.82 11.79
C ALA A 1058 -11.45 48.46 11.77
N THR A 1059 -11.92 47.73 10.77
CA THR A 1059 -13.27 47.15 10.67
C THR A 1059 -13.48 45.90 11.53
N ARG A 1060 -12.39 45.29 12.03
CA ARG A 1060 -12.30 43.93 12.59
C ARG A 1060 -12.49 42.79 11.57
N GLU A 1061 -12.37 43.09 10.28
CA GLU A 1061 -12.17 42.04 9.28
C GLU A 1061 -10.69 41.63 9.28
N ALA A 1062 -10.44 40.32 9.28
CA ALA A 1062 -9.10 39.77 9.31
C ALA A 1062 -8.61 39.45 7.89
N TYR A 1063 -7.37 39.83 7.57
CA TYR A 1063 -6.73 39.48 6.30
C TYR A 1063 -5.42 38.73 6.53
N VAL A 1064 -5.08 37.82 5.63
CA VAL A 1064 -3.93 36.93 5.77
C VAL A 1064 -2.93 37.18 4.64
N GLU A 1065 -1.66 37.31 5.01
CA GLU A 1065 -0.54 37.49 4.08
C GLU A 1065 0.57 36.46 4.34
N GLU A 1066 1.24 36.00 3.27
CA GLU A 1066 2.45 35.17 3.37
C GLU A 1066 3.68 36.07 3.57
N VAL A 1067 4.32 35.94 4.74
CA VAL A 1067 5.45 36.78 5.15
C VAL A 1067 6.80 36.08 5.00
N GLY A 1068 6.80 34.75 4.85
CA GLY A 1068 7.98 33.94 4.53
C GLY A 1068 7.61 32.51 4.14
N ARG A 1069 8.48 31.86 3.35
CA ARG A 1069 8.39 30.46 2.91
C ARG A 1069 9.80 29.85 2.91
N LEU A 1070 9.91 28.57 3.23
CA LEU A 1070 11.11 27.76 3.01
C LEU A 1070 10.72 26.44 2.34
N ASP A 1071 11.51 26.03 1.37
CA ASP A 1071 11.35 24.77 0.64
C ASP A 1071 12.29 23.72 1.27
N LEU A 1072 11.75 22.57 1.65
CA LEU A 1072 12.49 21.44 2.22
C LEU A 1072 12.70 20.34 1.17
N GLN A 1073 13.67 19.45 1.39
CA GLN A 1073 14.05 18.43 0.40
C GLN A 1073 13.11 17.21 0.36
N GLY A 1074 12.11 17.14 1.24
CA GLY A 1074 11.11 16.08 1.30
C GLY A 1074 9.79 16.59 1.87
N ASP A 1075 8.76 15.76 1.80
CA ASP A 1075 7.43 16.11 2.33
C ASP A 1075 7.43 16.37 3.83
N VAL A 1076 6.52 17.25 4.26
CA VAL A 1076 6.22 17.50 5.67
C VAL A 1076 4.94 16.75 6.06
N PHE A 1077 5.07 15.79 6.97
CA PHE A 1077 3.95 15.03 7.56
C PHE A 1077 3.81 15.25 9.07
N SER A 1078 4.91 15.58 9.74
CA SER A 1078 4.90 16.05 11.11
C SER A 1078 4.29 17.47 11.17
N SER A 1079 3.51 17.79 12.22
CA SER A 1079 3.17 19.21 12.41
C SER A 1079 4.37 19.97 12.94
N PRO A 1080 4.67 21.15 12.40
CA PRO A 1080 5.68 22.02 12.95
C PRO A 1080 5.26 22.56 14.32
N VAL A 1081 6.23 22.89 15.16
CA VAL A 1081 6.06 23.61 16.42
C VAL A 1081 6.87 24.90 16.35
N MET A 1082 6.23 26.05 16.52
CA MET A 1082 6.88 27.37 16.43
C MET A 1082 6.90 28.07 17.79
N LEU A 1083 8.06 28.55 18.22
CA LEU A 1083 8.25 29.15 19.55
C LEU A 1083 9.23 30.32 19.49
N GLY A 1084 8.73 31.53 19.72
CA GLY A 1084 9.53 32.75 19.78
C GLY A 1084 10.42 32.93 18.54
N GLY A 1085 9.87 32.71 17.35
CA GLY A 1085 10.61 32.85 16.09
C GLY A 1085 11.52 31.68 15.69
N ARG A 1086 11.50 30.54 16.40
CA ARG A 1086 12.11 29.28 15.90
C ARG A 1086 11.04 28.28 15.50
N ILE A 1087 11.25 27.56 14.41
CA ILE A 1087 10.35 26.50 13.91
C ILE A 1087 11.05 25.16 14.02
N PHE A 1088 10.40 24.16 14.61
CA PHE A 1088 10.88 22.78 14.67
C PHE A 1088 9.96 21.89 13.86
N VAL A 1089 10.51 21.10 12.94
CA VAL A 1089 9.72 20.26 12.02
C VAL A 1089 10.48 18.99 11.62
N GLY A 1090 9.79 17.86 11.62
CA GLY A 1090 10.25 16.59 11.05
C GLY A 1090 9.88 16.48 9.57
N CYS A 1091 10.84 16.06 8.75
CA CYS A 1091 10.75 15.99 7.30
C CYS A 1091 10.98 14.56 6.78
N ARG A 1092 10.54 14.28 5.55
CA ARG A 1092 10.81 13.02 4.83
C ARG A 1092 12.11 13.04 4.02
N ASP A 1093 12.99 14.03 4.24
CA ASP A 1093 14.40 14.00 3.81
C ASP A 1093 15.33 13.30 4.83
N ASP A 1094 14.74 12.61 5.81
CA ASP A 1094 15.37 11.94 6.95
C ASP A 1094 15.98 12.85 8.03
N TYR A 1095 15.59 14.13 8.08
CA TYR A 1095 16.01 15.08 9.12
C TYR A 1095 14.86 15.64 9.98
N VAL A 1096 15.20 16.01 11.20
CA VAL A 1096 14.47 17.04 11.97
C VAL A 1096 15.19 18.37 11.82
N HIS A 1097 14.47 19.40 11.41
CA HIS A 1097 14.96 20.76 11.17
C HIS A 1097 14.64 21.70 12.33
N CYS A 1098 15.53 22.66 12.55
CA CYS A 1098 15.28 23.88 13.31
C CYS A 1098 15.54 25.08 12.40
N LEU A 1099 14.51 25.90 12.18
CA LEU A 1099 14.55 27.07 11.31
C LEU A 1099 14.50 28.37 12.13
N ASP A 1100 15.27 29.37 11.73
CA ASP A 1100 15.18 30.74 12.25
C ASP A 1100 14.20 31.58 11.42
N VAL A 1101 13.58 32.56 12.06
CA VAL A 1101 12.67 33.52 11.44
C VAL A 1101 13.31 34.92 11.52
N LYS A 1102 14.17 35.26 10.55
CA LYS A 1102 15.02 36.46 10.55
C LYS A 1102 14.45 37.60 9.73
N HIS A 1103 14.55 38.83 10.23
CA HIS A 1103 14.19 40.02 9.45
C HIS A 1103 15.21 40.33 8.35
N VAL A 1104 14.70 40.57 7.14
CA VAL A 1104 15.48 41.23 6.09
C VAL A 1104 15.60 42.70 6.47
N LYS A 1105 16.79 43.14 6.90
CA LYS A 1105 17.07 44.58 7.02
C LYS A 1105 16.96 45.20 5.63
N GLN A 1106 16.00 46.10 5.44
CA GLN A 1106 16.07 47.05 4.34
C GLN A 1106 17.26 47.97 4.61
N ASN A 1107 18.30 47.88 3.79
CA ASN A 1107 19.26 48.95 3.67
C ASN A 1107 18.51 50.15 3.08
N TYR A 1108 18.35 51.21 3.88
CA TYR A 1108 18.10 52.54 3.32
C TYR A 1108 19.44 53.03 2.77
N ASP A 1109 19.50 53.28 1.46
CA ASP A 1109 20.70 53.87 0.83
C ASP A 1109 20.95 55.27 1.39
N GLU A 1110 22.20 55.57 1.76
CA GLU A 1110 22.63 56.88 2.28
C GLU A 1110 22.70 57.93 1.16
N HIS A 1111 21.55 58.39 0.67
CA HIS A 1111 21.43 59.45 -0.35
C HIS A 1111 20.45 60.58 0.06
N SER A 1112 20.69 61.19 1.21
CA SER A 1112 20.27 62.58 1.54
C SER A 1112 21.18 63.22 2.58
#